data_AF-A0A937TIW4-F1
#
_entry.id   AF-A0A937TIW4-F1
#
_cell.length_a   1.000
_cell.length_b   1.000
_cell.length_c   1.000
_cell.angle_alpha   90.00
_cell.angle_beta   90.00
_cell.angle_gamma   90.00
#
_symmetry.space_group_name_H-M   'P 1'
#
loop_
_entity.id
_entity.type
_entity.pdbx_description
1 polymer ?
#
loop_
_entity_poly.entity_id
_entity_poly.type
_entity_poly.pdbx_seq_one_letter_code
_entity_poly.pdbx_strand_id
1 'polypeptide(L)'
;MKKFTLSLVMITIAITVLAQAPQAFKYQAVARDNAGNVLANQNVSFQISILQGSAGGPSVYTETHNAVTNEFGLVNLEIGTGTVVTGVFADIDWGGDSYFLQIEMDATGGTNYQLMGTSQLLSVPYSLYSESTGNAGATEINELTDGRTLGNSVFLGSGAGINDNGNFNVAVGINALKSNTGGNNTAIGYNALIDNNSGYNNTAIGNNALSYNTSGIENTANGMAALFKNKTGYQNTAKGCMALYSNISGIRNTAIGYYTLFSNTIGNYNTVLGTYAEQLNVEGSNNTIVGYGAGHGATTHNKSGNVFLGYQAGYWETGSDILYIENSSGIPLIWGDFANDTLRINGTLDVNNAFHFPLSDGTNEQVLKTDGNGVLTWNDDIVGAFQINDLSDGRTIGNSVFLGNAAGANDDGTNNRNVAVGDSALNANTSGYNNTANGFQTLYSNTEGYMNTANGYQALFSNTEGDRNTAIGYQALKNDTTGYHNNAIGFQALFYNTIGIYNTANGYQSLRNNTTGDKNTAIGYAANYWNQEGSNNTIIGFQAGLGTGAHNKSGNVFLGYQAGFNDTTDNKLYIENSNSSTPLIYGEFDNDILVVNGSLGVEISSPSEKLEVNGNAKADTMFAEAFSSNSPLLLQTGGTTRIYVDDVTGNVGVGTENPDETAILDLNSNSKGFLPPRMNTYQMIMIPTPAAGLLVFNTDSSDFYGFNGNKWISIWNIGDTIIPFLCGVSSITDGDNNNYNTVEIGSQCWMAENLNTGIMINSPGNQTNNDTIEKYCYNNEPDSCTIYGGLYQWDEIMQYITTEGTPGICPPGWHLPSDAEWCTLLNYVDAGTFLCNTTGLLGIDCGLNLKSASGWPVGSPTDPYGFTALPSGKRIGVFTSLGQSTAFWSSTVYNAQKAWYIDLNMWEDQAYRNKTYKVNGYSVRCIKD
;
A
#
# COMPACT_ATOMS: atom_id res chain seq x y z
N MET A 1 50.17 -3.95 -55.97
CA MET A 1 49.91 -4.62 -57.27
C MET A 1 50.30 -3.78 -58.50
N LYS A 2 51.51 -3.18 -58.54
CA LYS A 2 52.04 -2.48 -59.74
C LYS A 2 53.53 -2.76 -60.02
N LYS A 3 54.18 -3.64 -59.26
CA LYS A 3 55.62 -3.95 -59.39
C LYS A 3 55.92 -5.35 -59.94
N PHE A 4 54.90 -6.21 -60.13
CA PHE A 4 55.10 -7.59 -60.60
C PHE A 4 55.12 -7.71 -62.14
N THR A 5 54.59 -6.71 -62.85
CA THR A 5 54.54 -6.69 -64.32
C THR A 5 55.85 -6.22 -64.98
N LEU A 6 56.78 -5.62 -64.24
CA LEU A 6 58.03 -5.10 -64.81
C LEU A 6 59.13 -6.19 -64.91
N SER A 7 59.11 -7.18 -64.03
CA SER A 7 60.12 -8.25 -64.01
C SER A 7 59.88 -9.34 -65.05
N LEU A 8 58.63 -9.51 -65.55
CA LEU A 8 58.31 -10.51 -66.57
C LEU A 8 58.65 -10.04 -68.00
N VAL A 9 58.76 -8.72 -68.22
CA VAL A 9 59.05 -8.12 -69.53
C VAL A 9 60.56 -8.11 -69.85
N MET A 10 61.43 -8.19 -68.85
CA MET A 10 62.89 -8.19 -69.05
C MET A 10 63.47 -9.57 -69.42
N ILE A 11 62.70 -10.67 -69.31
CA ILE A 11 63.19 -12.03 -69.60
C ILE A 11 62.85 -12.50 -71.03
N THR A 12 62.06 -11.74 -71.81
CA THR A 12 61.56 -12.18 -73.12
C THR A 12 62.25 -11.54 -74.35
N ILE A 13 63.28 -10.71 -74.19
CA ILE A 13 63.94 -9.98 -75.31
C ILE A 13 65.41 -10.42 -75.50
N ALA A 14 65.70 -11.72 -75.42
CA ALA A 14 67.07 -12.21 -75.60
C ALA A 14 67.16 -13.46 -76.49
N ILE A 15 66.51 -13.48 -77.66
CA ILE A 15 66.84 -14.48 -78.70
C ILE A 15 66.67 -13.87 -80.11
N THR A 16 67.67 -14.14 -80.97
CA THR A 16 67.75 -14.02 -82.45
C THR A 16 68.35 -12.75 -83.06
N VAL A 17 69.68 -12.75 -83.22
CA VAL A 17 70.34 -12.14 -84.38
C VAL A 17 71.46 -13.08 -84.82
N LEU A 18 71.33 -13.72 -85.98
CA LEU A 18 72.43 -14.44 -86.63
C LEU A 18 73.05 -13.48 -87.65
N ALA A 19 74.33 -13.16 -87.49
CA ALA A 19 75.09 -12.43 -88.52
C ALA A 19 75.57 -13.43 -89.58
N GLN A 20 75.27 -13.20 -90.86
CA GLN A 20 75.86 -13.97 -91.97
C GLN A 20 77.15 -13.28 -92.45
N ALA A 21 78.26 -14.02 -92.48
CA ALA A 21 79.53 -13.55 -93.02
C ALA A 21 79.53 -13.62 -94.57
N PRO A 22 80.06 -12.60 -95.29
CA PRO A 22 80.19 -12.64 -96.75
C PRO A 22 81.12 -13.76 -97.24
N GLN A 23 80.73 -14.48 -98.29
CA GLN A 23 81.44 -15.65 -98.86
C GLN A 23 82.38 -15.28 -100.02
N ALA A 24 83.13 -14.17 -99.91
CA ALA A 24 84.09 -13.73 -100.92
C ALA A 24 85.11 -12.72 -100.37
N PHE A 25 86.24 -12.54 -101.04
CA PHE A 25 87.20 -11.47 -100.76
C PHE A 25 87.76 -10.82 -102.03
N LYS A 26 88.19 -9.55 -101.94
CA LYS A 26 88.67 -8.78 -103.11
C LYS A 26 90.15 -9.02 -103.38
N TYR A 27 90.49 -9.12 -104.67
CA TYR A 27 91.86 -9.25 -105.18
C TYR A 27 92.08 -8.29 -106.36
N GLN A 28 93.22 -7.61 -106.39
CA GLN A 28 93.55 -6.66 -107.46
C GLN A 28 94.92 -7.02 -108.04
N ALA A 29 95.03 -7.02 -109.36
CA ALA A 29 96.27 -7.36 -110.06
C ALA A 29 96.48 -6.53 -111.33
N VAL A 30 97.70 -6.50 -111.85
CA VAL A 30 98.06 -5.87 -113.13
C VAL A 30 98.49 -6.97 -114.11
N ALA A 31 97.76 -7.14 -115.20
CA ALA A 31 98.04 -8.11 -116.25
C ALA A 31 99.13 -7.60 -117.20
N ARG A 32 100.11 -8.46 -117.51
CA ARG A 32 101.24 -8.17 -118.40
C ARG A 32 101.48 -9.31 -119.40
N ASP A 33 102.06 -8.99 -120.56
CA ASP A 33 102.51 -9.99 -121.54
C ASP A 33 103.86 -10.64 -121.12
N ASN A 34 104.30 -11.63 -121.90
CA ASN A 34 105.59 -12.31 -121.67
C ASN A 34 106.82 -11.39 -121.84
N ALA A 35 106.68 -10.21 -122.45
CA ALA A 35 107.72 -9.21 -122.55
C ALA A 35 107.69 -8.20 -121.37
N GLY A 36 106.71 -8.33 -120.47
CA GLY A 36 106.51 -7.47 -119.30
C GLY A 36 105.71 -6.19 -119.58
N ASN A 37 105.21 -5.99 -120.80
CA ASN A 37 104.34 -4.85 -121.13
C ASN A 37 102.95 -5.06 -120.53
N VAL A 38 102.29 -3.97 -120.13
CA VAL A 38 100.91 -4.06 -119.61
C VAL A 38 99.94 -4.43 -120.73
N LEU A 39 99.02 -5.33 -120.42
CA LEU A 39 97.92 -5.68 -121.31
C LEU A 39 96.80 -4.66 -121.10
N ALA A 40 96.84 -3.53 -121.81
CA ALA A 40 95.91 -2.42 -121.59
C ALA A 40 94.60 -2.58 -122.39
N ASN A 41 93.45 -2.29 -121.77
CA ASN A 41 92.13 -2.23 -122.40
C ASN A 41 91.73 -3.48 -123.21
N GLN A 42 92.11 -4.67 -122.75
CA GLN A 42 91.82 -5.92 -123.45
C GLN A 42 91.22 -6.97 -122.52
N ASN A 43 90.54 -7.95 -123.11
CA ASN A 43 89.93 -9.04 -122.36
C ASN A 43 91.01 -10.03 -121.92
N VAL A 44 91.00 -10.37 -120.64
CA VAL A 44 91.86 -11.37 -120.02
C VAL A 44 90.98 -12.29 -119.17
N SER A 45 91.38 -13.55 -119.04
CA SER A 45 90.70 -14.49 -118.16
C SER A 45 91.67 -15.00 -117.11
N PHE A 46 91.15 -15.20 -115.90
CA PHE A 46 91.91 -15.69 -114.76
C PHE A 46 91.33 -17.01 -114.29
N GLN A 47 92.21 -17.94 -113.95
CA GLN A 47 91.87 -19.10 -113.13
C GLN A 47 92.53 -18.93 -111.77
N ILE A 48 91.71 -18.98 -110.73
CA ILE A 48 92.11 -18.76 -109.35
C ILE A 48 91.94 -20.08 -108.61
N SER A 49 93.01 -20.57 -107.99
CA SER A 49 92.99 -21.78 -107.17
C SER A 49 93.47 -21.50 -105.76
N ILE A 50 92.79 -22.07 -104.76
CA ILE A 50 93.20 -22.05 -103.35
C ILE A 50 93.82 -23.40 -103.04
N LEU A 51 95.11 -23.40 -102.71
CA LEU A 51 95.89 -24.59 -102.39
C LEU A 51 96.06 -24.72 -100.88
N GLN A 52 96.02 -25.95 -100.36
CA GLN A 52 96.18 -26.25 -98.93
C GLN A 52 97.61 -26.73 -98.59
N GLY A 53 98.15 -26.28 -97.46
CA GLY A 53 99.38 -26.75 -96.82
C GLY A 53 100.69 -26.20 -97.41
N SER A 54 100.77 -26.01 -98.73
CA SER A 54 101.97 -25.44 -99.39
C SER A 54 101.65 -24.84 -100.77
N ALA A 55 102.60 -24.08 -101.35
CA ALA A 55 102.46 -23.48 -102.68
C ALA A 55 102.36 -24.50 -103.85
N GLY A 56 102.57 -25.80 -103.60
CA GLY A 56 102.34 -26.90 -104.55
C GLY A 56 101.37 -27.96 -104.02
N GLY A 57 100.58 -27.62 -102.98
CA GLY A 57 99.60 -28.51 -102.38
C GLY A 57 98.37 -28.73 -103.28
N PRO A 58 97.46 -29.64 -102.88
CA PRO A 58 96.23 -29.86 -103.62
C PRO A 58 95.34 -28.61 -103.62
N SER A 59 94.67 -28.33 -104.76
CA SER A 59 93.64 -27.29 -104.84
C SER A 59 92.37 -27.77 -104.12
N VAL A 60 91.93 -27.00 -103.13
CA VAL A 60 90.66 -27.25 -102.41
C VAL A 60 89.50 -26.48 -103.04
N TYR A 61 89.80 -25.45 -103.84
CA TYR A 61 88.81 -24.66 -104.56
C TYR A 61 89.43 -23.98 -105.78
N THR A 62 88.74 -24.04 -106.92
CA THR A 62 89.15 -23.37 -108.16
C THR A 62 87.96 -22.69 -108.83
N GLU A 63 88.15 -21.45 -109.28
CA GLU A 63 87.16 -20.67 -110.03
C GLU A 63 87.81 -19.93 -111.21
N THR A 64 86.99 -19.44 -112.13
CA THR A 64 87.42 -18.63 -113.28
C THR A 64 86.69 -17.29 -113.34
N HIS A 65 87.41 -16.28 -113.83
CA HIS A 65 86.92 -14.92 -114.02
C HIS A 65 87.29 -14.41 -115.41
N ASN A 66 86.34 -13.76 -116.10
CA ASN A 66 86.61 -12.99 -117.30
C ASN A 66 86.59 -11.50 -116.95
N ALA A 67 87.64 -10.77 -117.29
CA ALA A 67 87.75 -9.35 -116.97
C ALA A 67 88.41 -8.56 -118.12
N VAL A 68 88.05 -7.28 -118.22
CA VAL A 68 88.71 -6.34 -119.14
C VAL A 68 89.66 -5.49 -118.31
N THR A 69 90.94 -5.47 -118.68
CA THR A 69 91.95 -4.64 -118.03
C THR A 69 91.72 -3.16 -118.35
N ASN A 70 92.11 -2.24 -117.47
CA ASN A 70 92.11 -0.82 -117.79
C ASN A 70 93.38 -0.37 -118.56
N GLU A 71 93.55 0.93 -118.82
CA GLU A 71 94.71 1.50 -119.52
C GLU A 71 96.06 1.17 -118.86
N PHE A 72 96.07 0.84 -117.56
CA PHE A 72 97.25 0.45 -116.80
C PHE A 72 97.43 -1.07 -116.68
N GLY A 73 96.58 -1.87 -117.31
CA GLY A 73 96.56 -3.33 -117.19
C GLY A 73 95.90 -3.84 -115.90
N LEU A 74 95.26 -2.98 -115.11
CA LEU A 74 94.70 -3.34 -113.80
C LEU A 74 93.37 -4.08 -113.91
N VAL A 75 93.16 -5.08 -113.06
CA VAL A 75 91.92 -5.82 -112.87
C VAL A 75 91.57 -5.92 -111.38
N ASN A 76 90.27 -5.87 -111.07
CA ASN A 76 89.72 -6.17 -109.74
C ASN A 76 88.85 -7.42 -109.84
N LEU A 77 89.12 -8.40 -108.98
CA LEU A 77 88.40 -9.66 -108.88
C LEU A 77 87.81 -9.80 -107.47
N GLU A 78 86.69 -10.50 -107.37
CA GLU A 78 86.08 -10.87 -106.08
C GLU A 78 86.07 -12.40 -105.99
N ILE A 79 87.09 -12.91 -105.28
CA ILE A 79 87.38 -14.33 -105.21
C ILE A 79 86.35 -15.03 -104.32
N GLY A 80 85.71 -16.07 -104.86
CA GLY A 80 84.54 -16.75 -104.26
C GLY A 80 83.22 -16.47 -104.98
N THR A 81 83.21 -15.55 -105.96
CA THR A 81 82.03 -15.22 -106.79
C THR A 81 82.17 -15.57 -108.26
N GLY A 82 83.31 -16.14 -108.66
CA GLY A 82 83.60 -16.52 -110.04
C GLY A 82 82.83 -17.75 -110.50
N THR A 83 83.07 -18.17 -111.73
CA THR A 83 82.50 -19.43 -112.22
C THR A 83 83.33 -20.58 -111.65
N VAL A 84 82.76 -21.29 -110.67
CA VAL A 84 83.40 -22.42 -109.98
C VAL A 84 83.74 -23.53 -110.98
N VAL A 85 84.99 -23.99 -110.92
CA VAL A 85 85.49 -25.15 -111.68
C VAL A 85 85.45 -26.40 -110.79
N THR A 86 85.97 -26.30 -109.56
CA THR A 86 85.99 -27.40 -108.58
C THR A 86 85.96 -26.88 -107.14
N GLY A 87 85.38 -27.65 -106.22
CA GLY A 87 85.27 -27.30 -104.80
C GLY A 87 84.08 -26.37 -104.47
N VAL A 88 83.87 -26.10 -103.19
CA VAL A 88 82.84 -25.17 -102.68
C VAL A 88 83.54 -24.18 -101.75
N PHE A 89 83.41 -22.88 -102.02
CA PHE A 89 84.15 -21.84 -101.28
C PHE A 89 83.81 -21.81 -99.78
N ALA A 90 82.56 -22.09 -99.43
CA ALA A 90 82.06 -22.14 -98.06
C ALA A 90 82.56 -23.35 -97.25
N ASP A 91 82.97 -24.43 -97.93
CA ASP A 91 83.41 -25.67 -97.30
C ASP A 91 84.94 -25.69 -97.03
N ILE A 92 85.65 -24.62 -97.39
CA ILE A 92 87.09 -24.50 -97.11
C ILE A 92 87.27 -24.29 -95.60
N ASP A 93 87.96 -25.23 -94.94
CA ASP A 93 88.34 -25.10 -93.53
C ASP A 93 89.53 -24.14 -93.36
N TRP A 94 89.26 -22.85 -93.37
CA TRP A 94 90.28 -21.80 -93.26
C TRP A 94 91.10 -21.82 -91.95
N GLY A 95 90.70 -22.61 -90.94
CA GLY A 95 91.41 -22.75 -89.66
C GLY A 95 92.34 -23.97 -89.57
N GLY A 96 92.19 -24.95 -90.46
CA GLY A 96 92.88 -26.24 -90.37
C GLY A 96 94.31 -26.31 -90.92
N ASP A 97 94.74 -25.38 -91.80
CA ASP A 97 96.08 -25.38 -92.40
C ASP A 97 96.46 -23.99 -92.99
N SER A 98 97.67 -23.83 -93.53
CA SER A 98 98.08 -22.67 -94.33
C SER A 98 97.52 -22.76 -95.75
N TYR A 99 96.97 -21.66 -96.28
CA TYR A 99 96.42 -21.61 -97.62
C TYR A 99 97.21 -20.70 -98.57
N PHE A 100 97.25 -21.05 -99.85
CA PHE A 100 97.97 -20.32 -100.89
C PHE A 100 97.04 -20.00 -102.05
N LEU A 101 97.14 -18.78 -102.57
CA LEU A 101 96.42 -18.32 -103.74
C LEU A 101 97.29 -18.48 -104.99
N GLN A 102 96.91 -19.40 -105.87
CA GLN A 102 97.51 -19.59 -107.19
C GLN A 102 96.70 -18.82 -108.23
N ILE A 103 97.38 -17.96 -108.99
CA ILE A 103 96.80 -17.14 -110.04
C ILE A 103 97.35 -17.58 -111.39
N GLU A 104 96.47 -17.92 -112.30
CA GLU A 104 96.79 -18.25 -113.68
C GLU A 104 95.98 -17.36 -114.62
N MET A 105 96.55 -16.96 -115.75
CA MET A 105 95.93 -16.00 -116.67
C MET A 105 96.09 -16.44 -118.12
N ASP A 106 95.03 -16.27 -118.92
CA ASP A 106 95.12 -16.28 -120.38
C ASP A 106 95.01 -14.82 -120.88
N ALA A 107 96.10 -14.34 -121.45
CA ALA A 107 96.23 -12.97 -121.94
C ALA A 107 95.26 -12.63 -123.10
N THR A 108 94.64 -13.64 -123.73
CA THR A 108 93.67 -13.48 -124.82
C THR A 108 92.22 -13.59 -124.37
N GLY A 109 91.97 -13.84 -123.08
CA GLY A 109 90.63 -14.04 -122.53
C GLY A 109 90.01 -15.40 -122.85
N GLY A 110 90.84 -16.38 -123.25
CA GLY A 110 90.46 -17.76 -123.55
C GLY A 110 90.50 -18.68 -122.33
N THR A 111 90.83 -19.96 -122.55
CA THR A 111 90.94 -20.99 -121.48
C THR A 111 92.34 -21.61 -121.38
N ASN A 112 93.34 -21.05 -122.07
CA ASN A 112 94.73 -21.53 -122.04
C ASN A 112 95.53 -20.76 -121.00
N TYR A 113 95.28 -21.08 -119.73
CA TYR A 113 95.87 -20.35 -118.60
C TYR A 113 97.37 -20.62 -118.46
N GLN A 114 98.13 -19.55 -118.15
CA GLN A 114 99.54 -19.58 -117.80
C GLN A 114 99.72 -19.15 -116.34
N LEU A 115 100.61 -19.82 -115.60
CA LEU A 115 100.84 -19.52 -114.19
C LEU A 115 101.53 -18.15 -114.01
N MET A 116 100.87 -17.25 -113.27
CA MET A 116 101.36 -15.90 -112.97
C MET A 116 102.07 -15.84 -111.62
N GLY A 117 101.68 -16.70 -110.68
CA GLY A 117 102.34 -16.85 -109.40
C GLY A 117 101.45 -17.47 -108.34
N THR A 118 102.09 -18.01 -107.30
CA THR A 118 101.43 -18.56 -106.12
C THR A 118 101.93 -17.82 -104.89
N SER A 119 101.02 -17.25 -104.11
CA SER A 119 101.35 -16.49 -102.89
C SER A 119 100.60 -17.07 -101.70
N GLN A 120 101.24 -17.13 -100.53
CA GLN A 120 100.53 -17.53 -99.32
C GLN A 120 99.45 -16.49 -98.98
N LEU A 121 98.25 -16.95 -98.67
CA LEU A 121 97.23 -16.12 -98.05
C LEU A 121 97.64 -15.93 -96.58
N LEU A 122 98.37 -14.84 -96.33
CA LEU A 122 98.64 -14.38 -94.97
C LEU A 122 97.35 -13.74 -94.45
N SER A 123 96.82 -14.30 -93.38
CA SER A 123 95.51 -13.97 -92.83
C SER A 123 95.36 -12.49 -92.48
N VAL A 124 94.39 -11.83 -93.11
CA VAL A 124 93.71 -10.59 -92.66
C VAL A 124 92.29 -10.64 -93.28
N PRO A 125 91.24 -9.93 -92.82
CA PRO A 125 90.85 -9.32 -91.54
C PRO A 125 89.49 -9.87 -90.99
N TYR A 126 88.96 -10.99 -91.48
CA TYR A 126 87.74 -11.61 -90.95
C TYR A 126 88.08 -12.89 -90.19
N SER A 127 88.15 -12.79 -88.86
CA SER A 127 88.52 -13.89 -87.97
C SER A 127 87.48 -15.00 -87.97
N LEU A 128 87.88 -16.14 -88.51
CA LEU A 128 87.30 -17.49 -88.37
C LEU A 128 87.42 -18.01 -86.93
N TYR A 129 86.71 -17.42 -85.98
CA TYR A 129 86.54 -18.03 -84.66
C TYR A 129 85.08 -17.99 -84.22
N SER A 130 84.24 -18.73 -84.91
CA SER A 130 83.03 -19.31 -84.32
C SER A 130 82.50 -20.48 -85.16
N GLU A 131 83.06 -21.68 -84.99
CA GLU A 131 82.38 -22.90 -85.41
C GLU A 131 82.63 -24.04 -84.42
N SER A 132 81.74 -24.15 -83.42
CA SER A 132 81.17 -25.40 -82.91
C SER A 132 80.47 -25.14 -81.57
N THR A 133 79.14 -24.99 -81.60
CA THR A 133 78.32 -25.34 -80.44
C THR A 133 77.45 -26.52 -80.83
N GLY A 134 78.09 -27.70 -80.82
CA GLY A 134 77.42 -28.98 -80.84
C GLY A 134 76.68 -29.17 -79.51
N ASN A 135 75.40 -29.51 -79.65
CA ASN A 135 74.49 -29.85 -78.58
C ASN A 135 75.04 -31.05 -77.76
N ALA A 136 75.58 -30.78 -76.57
CA ALA A 136 75.97 -31.82 -75.61
C ALA A 136 75.49 -31.38 -74.21
N GLY A 137 74.53 -32.12 -73.66
CA GLY A 137 74.31 -32.10 -72.21
C GLY A 137 75.60 -32.58 -71.55
N ALA A 138 76.33 -31.67 -70.90
CA ALA A 138 77.61 -31.96 -70.29
C ALA A 138 77.44 -32.96 -69.13
N THR A 139 78.04 -34.15 -69.24
CA THR A 139 78.18 -35.11 -68.14
C THR A 139 79.46 -34.90 -67.33
N GLU A 140 80.43 -34.14 -67.85
CA GLU A 140 81.71 -33.85 -67.18
C GLU A 140 82.20 -32.42 -67.50
N ILE A 141 82.97 -31.85 -66.57
CA ILE A 141 83.63 -30.55 -66.70
C ILE A 141 85.10 -30.84 -67.03
N ASN A 142 85.50 -30.80 -68.31
CA ASN A 142 86.90 -30.94 -68.72
C ASN A 142 87.58 -29.57 -68.95
N GLU A 143 88.89 -29.51 -68.73
CA GLU A 143 89.80 -28.35 -68.79
C GLU A 143 89.86 -27.40 -67.58
N LEU A 144 88.99 -27.53 -66.58
CA LEU A 144 89.20 -26.92 -65.25
C LEU A 144 89.94 -27.91 -64.35
N THR A 145 91.23 -27.69 -64.10
CA THR A 145 92.08 -28.60 -63.29
C THR A 145 91.62 -28.76 -61.83
N ASP A 146 90.72 -27.91 -61.37
CA ASP A 146 90.15 -27.87 -60.02
C ASP A 146 88.61 -28.05 -59.99
N GLY A 147 88.05 -28.61 -61.06
CA GLY A 147 86.64 -29.05 -61.14
C GLY A 147 86.48 -30.53 -60.81
N ARG A 148 85.40 -30.91 -60.10
CA ARG A 148 85.08 -32.29 -59.72
C ARG A 148 83.57 -32.52 -59.68
N THR A 149 83.14 -33.74 -60.00
CA THR A 149 81.78 -34.23 -59.73
C THR A 149 81.84 -35.48 -58.85
N LEU A 150 80.91 -35.64 -57.91
CA LEU A 150 80.73 -36.84 -57.07
C LEU A 150 79.29 -36.88 -56.54
N GLY A 151 78.62 -38.04 -56.54
CA GLY A 151 77.31 -38.18 -55.89
C GLY A 151 76.20 -37.29 -56.47
N ASN A 152 76.19 -37.06 -57.79
CA ASN A 152 75.34 -36.06 -58.47
C ASN A 152 75.57 -34.61 -58.00
N SER A 153 76.72 -34.32 -57.42
CA SER A 153 77.14 -32.98 -56.98
C SER A 153 78.15 -32.35 -57.95
N VAL A 154 78.19 -31.02 -57.98
CA VAL A 154 79.14 -30.22 -58.79
C VAL A 154 80.05 -29.40 -57.87
N PHE A 155 81.36 -29.53 -58.03
CA PHE A 155 82.37 -28.81 -57.25
C PHE A 155 83.34 -28.07 -58.16
N LEU A 156 83.52 -26.77 -57.93
CA LEU A 156 84.37 -25.90 -58.73
C LEU A 156 85.25 -25.02 -57.83
N GLY A 157 86.58 -25.19 -57.92
CA GLY A 157 87.56 -24.38 -57.20
C GLY A 157 88.45 -25.19 -56.26
N SER A 158 89.66 -24.69 -56.00
CA SER A 158 90.64 -25.36 -55.14
C SER A 158 90.07 -25.73 -53.76
N GLY A 159 90.01 -27.03 -53.46
CA GLY A 159 89.52 -27.55 -52.18
C GLY A 159 88.00 -27.70 -52.07
N ALA A 160 87.23 -27.38 -53.11
CA ALA A 160 85.78 -27.53 -53.12
C ALA A 160 85.38 -29.02 -53.06
N GLY A 161 84.46 -29.36 -52.15
CA GLY A 161 83.92 -30.73 -52.01
C GLY A 161 84.92 -31.81 -51.62
N ILE A 162 86.15 -31.47 -51.21
CA ILE A 162 87.07 -32.45 -50.61
C ILE A 162 86.35 -33.10 -49.42
N ASN A 163 86.56 -34.40 -49.16
CA ASN A 163 85.87 -35.15 -48.09
C ASN A 163 84.33 -35.06 -48.08
N ASP A 164 83.70 -34.70 -49.20
CA ASP A 164 82.24 -34.72 -49.36
C ASP A 164 81.73 -36.17 -49.52
N ASN A 165 80.81 -36.58 -48.65
CA ASN A 165 80.09 -37.86 -48.68
C ASN A 165 78.57 -37.68 -48.94
N GLY A 166 78.15 -36.48 -49.35
CA GLY A 166 76.75 -36.14 -49.62
C GLY A 166 76.38 -36.25 -51.09
N ASN A 167 75.09 -36.26 -51.40
CA ASN A 167 74.59 -36.27 -52.78
C ASN A 167 73.87 -34.96 -53.12
N PHE A 168 73.86 -34.59 -54.41
CA PHE A 168 73.13 -33.43 -54.96
C PHE A 168 73.59 -32.06 -54.43
N ASN A 169 74.88 -31.90 -54.14
CA ASN A 169 75.46 -30.65 -53.66
C ASN A 169 75.99 -29.77 -54.83
N VAL A 170 76.07 -28.46 -54.61
CA VAL A 170 76.72 -27.51 -55.53
C VAL A 170 77.74 -26.72 -54.71
N ALA A 171 79.02 -26.77 -55.05
CA ALA A 171 80.05 -25.95 -54.43
C ALA A 171 80.86 -25.17 -55.47
N VAL A 172 81.01 -23.86 -55.26
CA VAL A 172 81.79 -22.98 -56.13
C VAL A 172 82.62 -22.03 -55.28
N GLY A 173 83.95 -22.16 -55.31
CA GLY A 173 84.89 -21.34 -54.54
C GLY A 173 85.82 -22.18 -53.66
N ILE A 174 86.91 -21.54 -53.22
CA ILE A 174 87.96 -22.23 -52.46
C ILE A 174 87.40 -22.78 -51.13
N ASN A 175 87.64 -24.07 -50.87
CA ASN A 175 87.16 -24.84 -49.70
C ASN A 175 85.63 -24.82 -49.48
N ALA A 176 84.81 -24.48 -50.49
CA ALA A 176 83.36 -24.63 -50.35
C ALA A 176 83.01 -26.11 -50.14
N LEU A 177 82.22 -26.46 -49.12
CA LEU A 177 81.83 -27.85 -48.79
C LEU A 177 83.02 -28.83 -48.53
N LYS A 178 84.15 -28.36 -47.98
CA LYS A 178 85.37 -29.18 -47.77
C LYS A 178 85.26 -30.33 -46.74
N SER A 179 84.26 -30.35 -45.88
CA SER A 179 84.08 -31.41 -44.88
C SER A 179 82.59 -31.69 -44.72
N ASN A 180 81.95 -32.14 -45.79
CA ASN A 180 80.49 -32.30 -45.85
C ASN A 180 80.05 -33.78 -45.87
N THR A 181 79.05 -34.15 -45.06
CA THR A 181 78.44 -35.49 -45.09
C THR A 181 76.94 -35.47 -45.40
N GLY A 182 76.33 -34.29 -45.61
CA GLY A 182 74.91 -34.13 -45.94
C GLY A 182 74.64 -33.76 -47.41
N GLY A 183 73.42 -34.01 -47.90
CA GLY A 183 73.05 -33.78 -49.31
C GLY A 183 72.25 -32.49 -49.57
N ASN A 184 72.03 -32.16 -50.84
CA ASN A 184 71.20 -31.04 -51.31
C ASN A 184 71.65 -29.64 -50.82
N ASN A 185 72.95 -29.42 -50.64
CA ASN A 185 73.50 -28.15 -50.19
C ASN A 185 74.06 -27.33 -51.36
N THR A 186 73.82 -26.02 -51.37
CA THR A 186 74.44 -25.06 -52.30
C THR A 186 75.43 -24.18 -51.54
N ALA A 187 76.70 -24.13 -51.94
CA ALA A 187 77.76 -23.35 -51.30
C ALA A 187 78.57 -22.57 -52.35
N ILE A 188 78.47 -21.24 -52.37
CA ILE A 188 79.12 -20.40 -53.36
C ILE A 188 79.92 -19.30 -52.63
N GLY A 189 81.25 -19.41 -52.62
CA GLY A 189 82.16 -18.47 -51.98
C GLY A 189 83.31 -19.17 -51.22
N TYR A 190 84.32 -18.39 -50.86
CA TYR A 190 85.45 -18.87 -50.04
C TYR A 190 84.96 -19.38 -48.67
N ASN A 191 85.28 -20.64 -48.33
CA ASN A 191 84.88 -21.34 -47.10
C ASN A 191 83.36 -21.37 -46.83
N ALA A 192 82.52 -21.21 -47.87
CA ALA A 192 81.07 -21.35 -47.72
C ALA A 192 80.74 -22.80 -47.35
N LEU A 193 80.00 -22.99 -46.26
CA LEU A 193 79.61 -24.31 -45.74
C LEU A 193 80.79 -25.29 -45.54
N ILE A 194 81.96 -24.79 -45.11
CA ILE A 194 83.20 -25.58 -45.05
C ILE A 194 83.08 -26.84 -44.18
N ASP A 195 82.42 -26.75 -43.01
CA ASP A 195 82.26 -27.87 -42.07
C ASP A 195 80.78 -28.23 -41.90
N ASN A 196 80.31 -29.29 -42.58
CA ASN A 196 78.92 -29.75 -42.55
C ASN A 196 78.74 -31.26 -42.31
N ASN A 197 78.57 -31.66 -41.05
CA ASN A 197 78.56 -33.05 -40.58
C ASN A 197 77.15 -33.70 -40.47
N SER A 198 76.31 -33.59 -41.51
CA SER A 198 74.99 -34.25 -41.72
C SER A 198 73.87 -33.28 -42.13
N GLY A 199 74.14 -31.97 -42.16
CA GLY A 199 73.16 -30.97 -42.57
C GLY A 199 72.77 -31.07 -44.04
N TYR A 200 71.49 -30.96 -44.35
CA TYR A 200 70.96 -31.03 -45.72
C TYR A 200 70.06 -29.84 -46.05
N ASN A 201 69.84 -29.58 -47.34
CA ASN A 201 69.00 -28.48 -47.85
C ASN A 201 69.49 -27.08 -47.45
N ASN A 202 70.78 -26.86 -47.24
CA ASN A 202 71.31 -25.53 -46.90
C ASN A 202 71.78 -24.77 -48.16
N THR A 203 71.54 -23.46 -48.19
CA THR A 203 72.06 -22.56 -49.21
C THR A 203 72.99 -21.54 -48.55
N ALA A 204 74.26 -21.49 -48.96
CA ALA A 204 75.30 -20.60 -48.46
C ALA A 204 75.96 -19.86 -49.62
N ILE A 205 75.73 -18.56 -49.74
CA ILE A 205 76.26 -17.73 -50.84
C ILE A 205 76.97 -16.54 -50.22
N GLY A 206 78.30 -16.50 -50.30
CA GLY A 206 79.15 -15.45 -49.74
C GLY A 206 80.41 -16.02 -49.07
N ASN A 207 81.42 -15.16 -48.91
CA ASN A 207 82.63 -15.49 -48.16
C ASN A 207 82.26 -15.86 -46.72
N ASN A 208 82.68 -17.06 -46.28
CA ASN A 208 82.38 -17.64 -44.97
C ASN A 208 80.87 -17.74 -44.64
N ALA A 209 79.97 -17.79 -45.63
CA ALA A 209 78.56 -18.02 -45.36
C ALA A 209 78.35 -19.42 -44.75
N LEU A 210 77.69 -19.48 -43.58
CA LEU A 210 77.29 -20.71 -42.91
C LEU A 210 78.44 -21.72 -42.66
N SER A 211 79.66 -21.22 -42.41
CA SER A 211 80.90 -22.02 -42.37
C SER A 211 80.94 -23.14 -41.33
N TYR A 212 80.32 -22.98 -40.15
CA TYR A 212 80.43 -23.94 -39.04
C TYR A 212 79.22 -24.87 -38.85
N ASN A 213 78.39 -25.04 -39.89
CA ASN A 213 77.12 -25.78 -39.83
C ASN A 213 77.29 -27.28 -39.65
N THR A 214 77.50 -27.77 -38.42
CA THR A 214 77.70 -29.22 -38.20
C THR A 214 76.49 -30.11 -38.57
N SER A 215 75.25 -29.76 -38.22
CA SER A 215 74.08 -30.61 -38.50
C SER A 215 72.80 -29.82 -38.76
N GLY A 216 72.90 -28.50 -38.94
CA GLY A 216 71.77 -27.64 -39.24
C GLY A 216 71.20 -27.93 -40.64
N ILE A 217 69.88 -27.85 -40.77
CA ILE A 217 69.16 -28.18 -42.01
C ILE A 217 68.32 -26.98 -42.47
N GLU A 218 68.04 -26.91 -43.78
CA GLU A 218 67.11 -25.93 -44.36
C GLU A 218 67.47 -24.45 -44.09
N ASN A 219 68.76 -24.13 -43.92
CA ASN A 219 69.19 -22.76 -43.70
C ASN A 219 69.54 -22.06 -45.02
N THR A 220 69.15 -20.79 -45.16
CA THR A 220 69.55 -19.92 -46.28
C THR A 220 70.42 -18.78 -45.74
N ALA A 221 71.71 -18.78 -46.09
CA ALA A 221 72.69 -17.75 -45.78
C ALA A 221 73.17 -17.08 -47.07
N ASN A 222 72.86 -15.81 -47.25
CA ASN A 222 73.27 -15.02 -48.42
C ASN A 222 73.91 -13.71 -47.98
N GLY A 223 75.24 -13.62 -48.07
CA GLY A 223 76.04 -12.49 -47.62
C GLY A 223 77.33 -12.96 -46.94
N MET A 224 78.32 -12.07 -46.88
CA MET A 224 79.58 -12.35 -46.18
C MET A 224 79.29 -12.70 -44.71
N ALA A 225 79.75 -13.87 -44.27
CA ALA A 225 79.60 -14.38 -42.91
C ALA A 225 78.15 -14.42 -42.38
N ALA A 226 77.15 -14.50 -43.26
CA ALA A 226 75.77 -14.77 -42.84
C ALA A 226 75.70 -16.16 -42.18
N LEU A 227 75.04 -16.28 -41.01
CA LEU A 227 74.94 -17.53 -40.22
C LEU A 227 76.29 -18.21 -39.89
N PHE A 228 77.39 -17.45 -39.81
CA PHE A 228 78.75 -18.00 -39.70
C PHE A 228 78.95 -19.08 -38.62
N LYS A 229 78.43 -18.86 -37.40
CA LYS A 229 78.60 -19.77 -36.26
C LYS A 229 77.55 -20.88 -36.12
N ASN A 230 76.57 -20.97 -37.03
CA ASN A 230 75.46 -21.93 -36.91
C ASN A 230 76.03 -23.34 -36.78
N LYS A 231 75.63 -24.12 -35.77
CA LYS A 231 76.07 -25.52 -35.60
C LYS A 231 74.93 -26.50 -35.87
N THR A 232 73.81 -26.33 -35.16
CA THR A 232 72.66 -27.24 -35.19
C THR A 232 71.35 -26.54 -35.53
N GLY A 233 71.33 -25.21 -35.62
CA GLY A 233 70.14 -24.42 -35.94
C GLY A 233 69.60 -24.75 -37.33
N TYR A 234 68.28 -24.76 -37.48
CA TYR A 234 67.59 -25.13 -38.71
C TYR A 234 66.50 -24.13 -39.11
N GLN A 235 66.14 -24.13 -40.39
CA GLN A 235 65.11 -23.25 -40.98
C GLN A 235 65.37 -21.74 -40.80
N ASN A 236 66.64 -21.32 -40.73
CA ASN A 236 66.98 -19.91 -40.62
C ASN A 236 67.23 -19.27 -42.00
N THR A 237 66.77 -18.04 -42.20
CA THR A 237 67.05 -17.22 -43.38
C THR A 237 67.85 -15.99 -42.98
N ALA A 238 69.13 -15.92 -43.37
CA ALA A 238 70.00 -14.77 -43.15
C ALA A 238 70.43 -14.17 -44.49
N LYS A 239 70.07 -12.91 -44.74
CA LYS A 239 70.41 -12.19 -45.96
C LYS A 239 71.03 -10.83 -45.65
N GLY A 240 72.33 -10.69 -45.90
CA GLY A 240 73.11 -9.50 -45.58
C GLY A 240 74.45 -9.86 -44.95
N CYS A 241 75.40 -8.93 -44.99
CA CYS A 241 76.69 -9.11 -44.35
C CYS A 241 76.53 -9.23 -42.83
N MET A 242 77.07 -10.33 -42.27
CA MET A 242 76.99 -10.69 -40.86
C MET A 242 75.57 -10.79 -40.27
N ALA A 243 74.55 -11.01 -41.12
CA ALA A 243 73.21 -11.32 -40.64
C ALA A 243 73.23 -12.66 -39.87
N LEU A 244 72.68 -12.66 -38.66
CA LEU A 244 72.54 -13.85 -37.81
C LEU A 244 73.88 -14.57 -37.51
N TYR A 245 74.98 -13.80 -37.46
CA TYR A 245 76.36 -14.30 -37.40
C TYR A 245 76.64 -15.29 -36.25
N SER A 246 76.11 -15.01 -35.05
CA SER A 246 76.44 -15.77 -33.83
C SER A 246 75.52 -16.95 -33.54
N ASN A 247 74.57 -17.29 -34.42
CA ASN A 247 73.61 -18.37 -34.18
C ASN A 247 74.33 -19.68 -33.93
N ILE A 248 73.93 -20.46 -32.93
CA ILE A 248 74.50 -21.77 -32.63
C ILE A 248 73.43 -22.84 -32.88
N SER A 249 72.28 -22.71 -32.21
CA SER A 249 71.18 -23.66 -32.29
C SER A 249 69.80 -23.02 -32.48
N GLY A 250 69.73 -21.69 -32.62
CA GLY A 250 68.47 -20.98 -32.87
C GLY A 250 67.82 -21.42 -34.17
N ILE A 251 66.48 -21.47 -34.19
CA ILE A 251 65.68 -22.02 -35.29
C ILE A 251 64.66 -21.02 -35.81
N ARG A 252 64.30 -21.15 -37.09
CA ARG A 252 63.19 -20.40 -37.72
C ARG A 252 63.31 -18.88 -37.61
N ASN A 253 64.54 -18.36 -37.62
CA ASN A 253 64.79 -16.93 -37.63
C ASN A 253 64.93 -16.40 -39.06
N THR A 254 64.36 -15.22 -39.34
CA THR A 254 64.56 -14.47 -40.58
C THR A 254 65.27 -13.18 -40.26
N ALA A 255 66.50 -12.99 -40.74
CA ALA A 255 67.33 -11.81 -40.52
C ALA A 255 67.79 -11.23 -41.87
N ILE A 256 67.29 -10.04 -42.22
CA ILE A 256 67.58 -9.40 -43.51
C ILE A 256 68.13 -7.99 -43.28
N GLY A 257 69.39 -7.76 -43.67
CA GLY A 257 70.10 -6.48 -43.51
C GLY A 257 71.52 -6.65 -42.98
N TYR A 258 72.29 -5.56 -42.95
CA TYR A 258 73.65 -5.54 -42.41
C TYR A 258 73.63 -5.67 -40.88
N TYR A 259 74.37 -6.65 -40.31
CA TYR A 259 74.45 -6.89 -38.85
C TYR A 259 73.10 -7.13 -38.14
N THR A 260 72.10 -7.59 -38.88
CA THR A 260 70.78 -7.91 -38.33
C THR A 260 70.85 -9.14 -37.44
N LEU A 261 70.30 -9.06 -36.22
CA LEU A 261 70.24 -10.18 -35.27
C LEU A 261 71.61 -10.87 -35.04
N PHE A 262 72.68 -10.08 -35.04
CA PHE A 262 74.08 -10.54 -35.05
C PHE A 262 74.46 -11.45 -33.86
N SER A 263 73.96 -11.12 -32.67
CA SER A 263 74.36 -11.78 -31.41
C SER A 263 73.51 -12.98 -31.02
N ASN A 264 72.46 -13.32 -31.78
CA ASN A 264 71.55 -14.42 -31.44
C ASN A 264 72.31 -15.74 -31.42
N THR A 265 72.24 -16.50 -30.33
CA THR A 265 72.88 -17.81 -30.19
C THR A 265 71.87 -18.95 -30.21
N ILE A 266 70.75 -18.78 -29.49
CA ILE A 266 69.72 -19.82 -29.32
C ILE A 266 68.28 -19.31 -29.52
N GLY A 267 68.07 -18.00 -29.68
CA GLY A 267 66.73 -17.43 -29.87
C GLY A 267 66.06 -17.92 -31.16
N ASN A 268 64.73 -18.01 -31.12
CA ASN A 268 63.92 -18.69 -32.13
C ASN A 268 62.77 -17.81 -32.62
N TYR A 269 62.27 -18.10 -33.82
CA TYR A 269 61.07 -17.47 -34.38
C TYR A 269 61.14 -15.93 -34.50
N ASN A 270 62.35 -15.37 -34.63
CA ASN A 270 62.52 -13.93 -34.80
C ASN A 270 62.44 -13.54 -36.28
N THR A 271 61.70 -12.48 -36.60
CA THR A 271 61.60 -11.89 -37.94
C THR A 271 62.12 -10.45 -37.88
N VAL A 272 63.32 -10.23 -38.44
CA VAL A 272 64.09 -9.00 -38.29
C VAL A 272 64.53 -8.47 -39.66
N LEU A 273 64.14 -7.23 -39.98
CA LEU A 273 64.46 -6.56 -41.23
C LEU A 273 65.01 -5.15 -40.98
N GLY A 274 66.28 -4.92 -41.32
CA GLY A 274 66.90 -3.60 -41.21
C GLY A 274 68.36 -3.67 -40.81
N THR A 275 69.12 -2.61 -41.13
CA THR A 275 70.53 -2.53 -40.73
C THR A 275 70.63 -2.30 -39.22
N TYR A 276 71.44 -3.10 -38.52
CA TYR A 276 71.60 -3.12 -37.07
C TYR A 276 70.31 -3.40 -36.27
N ALA A 277 69.25 -3.89 -36.92
CA ALA A 277 68.02 -4.25 -36.24
C ALA A 277 68.23 -5.47 -35.33
N GLU A 278 67.77 -5.35 -34.09
CA GLU A 278 67.85 -6.36 -33.03
C GLU A 278 69.25 -6.98 -32.85
N GLN A 279 70.30 -6.19 -33.09
CA GLN A 279 71.67 -6.69 -33.21
C GLN A 279 72.15 -7.45 -31.96
N LEU A 280 71.75 -7.01 -30.77
CA LEU A 280 72.27 -7.48 -29.48
C LEU A 280 71.38 -8.51 -28.77
N ASN A 281 70.32 -9.03 -29.42
CA ASN A 281 69.52 -10.11 -28.86
C ASN A 281 70.31 -11.43 -28.88
N VAL A 282 70.42 -12.12 -27.74
CA VAL A 282 71.20 -13.37 -27.60
C VAL A 282 70.28 -14.60 -27.57
N GLU A 283 69.26 -14.58 -26.72
CA GLU A 283 68.37 -15.75 -26.50
C GLU A 283 66.88 -15.44 -26.74
N GLY A 284 66.52 -14.17 -26.93
CA GLY A 284 65.15 -13.73 -27.08
C GLY A 284 64.46 -14.32 -28.31
N SER A 285 63.17 -14.59 -28.20
CA SER A 285 62.39 -15.29 -29.23
C SER A 285 61.08 -14.57 -29.55
N ASN A 286 60.46 -14.92 -30.68
CA ASN A 286 59.16 -14.39 -31.12
C ASN A 286 59.14 -12.86 -31.37
N ASN A 287 60.26 -12.25 -31.73
CA ASN A 287 60.31 -10.82 -32.04
C ASN A 287 60.01 -10.54 -33.52
N THR A 288 59.25 -9.47 -33.79
CA THR A 288 59.00 -8.94 -35.14
C THR A 288 59.50 -7.50 -35.22
N ILE A 289 60.67 -7.31 -35.83
CA ILE A 289 61.41 -6.05 -35.78
C ILE A 289 61.70 -5.54 -37.20
N VAL A 290 61.31 -4.31 -37.50
CA VAL A 290 61.48 -3.72 -38.83
C VAL A 290 61.97 -2.27 -38.71
N GLY A 291 63.17 -1.98 -39.21
CA GLY A 291 63.71 -0.61 -39.26
C GLY A 291 65.23 -0.54 -39.01
N TYR A 292 65.86 0.57 -39.39
CA TYR A 292 67.28 0.81 -39.08
C TYR A 292 67.44 0.96 -37.56
N GLY A 293 68.27 0.12 -36.94
CA GLY A 293 68.55 0.16 -35.51
C GLY A 293 67.34 -0.14 -34.60
N ALA A 294 66.23 -0.64 -35.13
CA ALA A 294 65.08 -1.01 -34.30
C ALA A 294 65.47 -2.14 -33.33
N GLY A 295 65.13 -1.99 -32.05
CA GLY A 295 65.44 -2.98 -31.01
C GLY A 295 66.93 -3.21 -30.70
N HIS A 296 67.84 -2.31 -31.10
CA HIS A 296 69.30 -2.47 -31.02
C HIS A 296 69.86 -2.71 -29.60
N GLY A 297 69.32 -2.03 -28.57
CA GLY A 297 69.74 -2.13 -27.16
C GLY A 297 71.05 -1.39 -26.83
N ALA A 298 71.22 -1.00 -25.57
CA ALA A 298 72.51 -0.46 -25.07
C ALA A 298 73.55 -1.56 -24.79
N THR A 299 73.07 -2.74 -24.40
CA THR A 299 73.83 -3.92 -24.01
C THR A 299 73.14 -5.17 -24.57
N THR A 300 73.80 -6.32 -24.50
CA THR A 300 73.19 -7.62 -24.83
C THR A 300 71.92 -7.86 -24.01
N HIS A 301 70.87 -8.39 -24.65
CA HIS A 301 69.57 -8.61 -24.04
C HIS A 301 68.89 -9.88 -24.58
N ASN A 302 67.83 -10.33 -23.90
CA ASN A 302 67.07 -11.56 -24.22
C ASN A 302 65.56 -11.30 -24.34
N LYS A 303 65.18 -10.13 -24.84
CA LYS A 303 63.77 -9.73 -24.94
C LYS A 303 62.99 -10.58 -25.95
N SER A 304 61.75 -10.91 -25.62
CA SER A 304 60.90 -11.81 -26.42
C SER A 304 59.51 -11.21 -26.65
N GLY A 305 58.79 -11.66 -27.66
CA GLY A 305 57.40 -11.26 -27.91
C GLY A 305 57.20 -9.80 -28.36
N ASN A 306 58.26 -9.14 -28.83
CA ASN A 306 58.18 -7.71 -29.15
C ASN A 306 57.82 -7.45 -30.61
N VAL A 307 57.16 -6.32 -30.86
CA VAL A 307 56.88 -5.79 -32.19
C VAL A 307 57.39 -4.36 -32.30
N PHE A 308 58.51 -4.13 -33.01
CA PHE A 308 59.07 -2.78 -33.20
C PHE A 308 59.11 -2.40 -34.67
N LEU A 309 58.46 -1.29 -35.02
CA LEU A 309 58.29 -0.84 -36.40
C LEU A 309 58.74 0.62 -36.57
N GLY A 310 59.83 0.81 -37.31
CA GLY A 310 60.35 2.09 -37.83
C GLY A 310 61.78 2.45 -37.40
N TYR A 311 62.28 3.64 -37.76
CA TYR A 311 63.66 4.04 -37.48
C TYR A 311 63.90 4.10 -35.98
N GLN A 312 64.85 3.31 -35.49
CA GLN A 312 65.22 3.20 -34.08
C GLN A 312 64.06 2.84 -33.12
N ALA A 313 62.98 2.23 -33.61
CA ALA A 313 61.88 1.83 -32.75
C ALA A 313 62.33 0.88 -31.63
N GLY A 314 62.03 1.23 -30.37
CA GLY A 314 62.46 0.45 -29.21
C GLY A 314 63.99 0.34 -29.05
N TYR A 315 64.76 1.37 -29.49
CA TYR A 315 66.23 1.36 -29.49
C TYR A 315 66.83 1.01 -28.12
N TRP A 316 66.23 1.51 -27.04
CA TRP A 316 66.68 1.29 -25.67
C TRP A 316 65.85 0.25 -24.91
N GLU A 317 64.88 -0.39 -25.57
CA GLU A 317 63.97 -1.33 -24.92
C GLU A 317 64.67 -2.65 -24.57
N THR A 318 64.50 -3.10 -23.33
CA THR A 318 65.06 -4.35 -22.81
C THR A 318 63.99 -5.33 -22.32
N GLY A 319 62.74 -4.89 -22.19
CA GLY A 319 61.58 -5.70 -21.79
C GLY A 319 61.00 -6.56 -22.92
N SER A 320 60.14 -7.50 -22.53
CA SER A 320 59.41 -8.41 -23.41
C SER A 320 57.95 -8.01 -23.54
N ASP A 321 57.28 -8.51 -24.58
CA ASP A 321 55.85 -8.33 -24.85
C ASP A 321 55.44 -6.86 -25.09
N ILE A 322 56.31 -6.10 -25.77
CA ILE A 322 56.10 -4.66 -26.01
C ILE A 322 55.91 -4.35 -27.51
N LEU A 323 55.01 -3.41 -27.80
CA LEU A 323 54.80 -2.79 -29.11
C LEU A 323 55.40 -1.38 -29.15
N TYR A 324 56.23 -1.10 -30.16
CA TYR A 324 56.64 0.26 -30.52
C TYR A 324 56.36 0.49 -32.01
N ILE A 325 55.57 1.51 -32.33
CA ILE A 325 55.46 2.04 -33.70
C ILE A 325 55.89 3.50 -33.65
N GLU A 326 57.05 3.78 -34.23
CA GLU A 326 57.66 5.11 -34.19
C GLU A 326 58.71 5.30 -35.27
N ASN A 327 59.23 6.52 -35.42
CA ASN A 327 60.30 6.82 -36.36
C ASN A 327 61.41 7.66 -35.69
N SER A 328 61.74 7.31 -34.45
CA SER A 328 62.74 7.95 -33.60
C SER A 328 63.24 6.99 -32.53
N SER A 329 64.19 7.41 -31.69
CA SER A 329 64.60 6.70 -30.46
C SER A 329 63.98 7.29 -29.18
N GLY A 330 62.91 8.09 -29.32
CA GLY A 330 62.26 8.83 -28.26
C GLY A 330 60.98 8.16 -27.74
N ILE A 331 59.95 8.98 -27.52
CA ILE A 331 58.62 8.50 -27.12
C ILE A 331 57.90 8.00 -28.38
N PRO A 332 57.43 6.75 -28.43
CA PRO A 332 56.82 6.21 -29.63
C PRO A 332 55.45 6.84 -29.92
N LEU A 333 55.03 6.89 -31.18
CA LEU A 333 53.67 7.34 -31.51
C LEU A 333 52.62 6.39 -30.92
N ILE A 334 52.87 5.09 -31.06
CA ILE A 334 52.05 4.03 -30.47
C ILE A 334 52.97 3.15 -29.63
N TRP A 335 52.61 3.00 -28.37
CA TRP A 335 53.22 2.05 -27.45
C TRP A 335 52.16 1.03 -27.03
N GLY A 336 52.55 -0.21 -26.77
CA GLY A 336 51.65 -1.18 -26.18
C GLY A 336 52.38 -2.20 -25.33
N ASP A 337 51.68 -2.77 -24.37
CA ASP A 337 52.13 -3.84 -23.49
C ASP A 337 51.16 -5.01 -23.65
N PHE A 338 51.63 -6.03 -24.37
CA PHE A 338 50.86 -7.23 -24.68
C PHE A 338 50.66 -8.12 -23.45
N ALA A 339 51.47 -7.99 -22.39
CA ALA A 339 51.28 -8.76 -21.17
C ALA A 339 50.11 -8.24 -20.33
N ASN A 340 49.80 -6.94 -20.44
CA ASN A 340 48.74 -6.27 -19.70
C ASN A 340 47.59 -5.75 -20.59
N ASP A 341 47.48 -6.23 -21.83
CA ASP A 341 46.48 -5.81 -22.82
C ASP A 341 46.35 -4.28 -22.96
N THR A 342 47.46 -3.56 -22.88
CA THR A 342 47.48 -2.09 -22.83
C THR A 342 47.97 -1.50 -24.15
N LEU A 343 47.23 -0.53 -24.70
CA LEU A 343 47.64 0.27 -25.85
C LEU A 343 47.63 1.76 -25.50
N ARG A 344 48.72 2.46 -25.77
CA ARG A 344 48.88 3.90 -25.56
C ARG A 344 49.20 4.59 -26.89
N ILE A 345 48.46 5.65 -27.19
CA ILE A 345 48.77 6.60 -28.27
C ILE A 345 49.38 7.84 -27.62
N ASN A 346 50.68 8.11 -27.85
CA ASN A 346 51.33 9.29 -27.27
C ASN A 346 51.13 10.57 -28.11
N GLY A 347 50.52 10.43 -29.30
CA GLY A 347 50.03 11.56 -30.10
C GLY A 347 48.51 11.76 -29.94
N THR A 348 47.91 12.50 -30.87
CA THR A 348 46.44 12.62 -30.95
C THR A 348 45.85 11.35 -31.58
N LEU A 349 44.95 10.69 -30.85
CA LEU A 349 44.05 9.69 -31.45
C LEU A 349 42.85 10.43 -32.06
N ASP A 350 42.84 10.56 -33.38
CA ASP A 350 41.71 11.10 -34.13
C ASP A 350 40.88 9.94 -34.71
N VAL A 351 39.59 9.88 -34.35
CA VAL A 351 38.60 8.99 -34.95
C VAL A 351 37.62 9.83 -35.77
N ASN A 352 37.86 9.94 -37.08
CA ASN A 352 37.01 10.64 -38.06
C ASN A 352 36.71 12.12 -37.75
N ASN A 353 37.65 12.89 -37.14
CA ASN A 353 37.48 14.26 -36.65
C ASN A 353 36.35 14.45 -35.61
N ALA A 354 35.83 13.36 -35.04
CA ALA A 354 34.62 13.38 -34.21
C ALA A 354 34.89 13.15 -32.72
N PHE A 355 36.08 12.67 -32.34
CA PHE A 355 36.40 12.33 -30.96
C PHE A 355 37.85 12.69 -30.64
N HIS A 356 38.05 13.66 -29.74
CA HIS A 356 39.38 14.05 -29.24
C HIS A 356 39.40 13.96 -27.71
N PHE A 357 40.35 13.19 -27.16
CA PHE A 357 40.70 13.33 -25.75
C PHE A 357 41.35 14.71 -25.52
N PRO A 358 41.06 15.39 -24.40
CA PRO A 358 41.66 16.69 -24.13
C PRO A 358 43.18 16.52 -23.94
N LEU A 359 43.93 17.54 -24.40
CA LEU A 359 45.39 17.54 -24.38
C LEU A 359 46.00 18.06 -23.07
N SER A 360 45.17 18.44 -22.11
CA SER A 360 45.58 18.97 -20.80
C SER A 360 44.86 18.17 -19.72
N ASP A 361 45.56 17.74 -18.67
CA ASP A 361 44.96 17.05 -17.53
C ASP A 361 44.00 17.98 -16.77
N GLY A 362 42.96 17.39 -16.15
CA GLY A 362 42.12 18.09 -15.19
C GLY A 362 42.87 18.37 -13.89
N THR A 363 42.51 19.43 -13.17
CA THR A 363 42.97 19.63 -11.79
C THR A 363 42.44 18.53 -10.87
N ASN A 364 43.02 18.37 -9.68
CA ASN A 364 42.48 17.48 -8.66
C ASN A 364 40.98 17.75 -8.47
N GLU A 365 40.19 16.67 -8.40
CA GLU A 365 38.72 16.68 -8.30
C GLU A 365 37.98 17.00 -9.61
N GLN A 366 38.65 17.13 -10.76
CA GLN A 366 37.96 17.22 -12.06
C GLN A 366 37.74 15.85 -12.69
N VAL A 367 36.56 15.65 -13.28
CA VAL A 367 36.25 14.48 -14.12
C VAL A 367 36.07 14.89 -15.56
N LEU A 368 36.42 13.97 -16.46
CA LEU A 368 36.36 14.18 -17.89
C LEU A 368 34.95 13.90 -18.43
N LYS A 369 34.24 14.91 -18.93
CA LYS A 369 32.86 14.77 -19.46
C LYS A 369 32.82 15.01 -20.98
N THR A 370 31.93 14.31 -21.68
CA THR A 370 31.62 14.54 -23.10
C THR A 370 30.45 15.50 -23.25
N ASP A 371 30.48 16.35 -24.27
CA ASP A 371 29.35 17.18 -24.67
C ASP A 371 28.27 16.41 -25.48
N GLY A 372 28.45 15.09 -25.65
CA GLY A 372 27.57 14.23 -26.45
C GLY A 372 27.85 14.27 -27.96
N ASN A 373 28.66 15.21 -28.44
CA ASN A 373 29.15 15.29 -29.82
C ASN A 373 30.61 14.85 -29.96
N GLY A 374 31.19 14.32 -28.89
CA GLY A 374 32.55 13.76 -28.85
C GLY A 374 33.64 14.75 -28.40
N VAL A 375 33.26 15.96 -27.97
CA VAL A 375 34.19 16.90 -27.33
C VAL A 375 34.23 16.62 -25.84
N LEU A 376 35.43 16.34 -25.33
CA LEU A 376 35.67 16.03 -23.92
C LEU A 376 36.23 17.27 -23.18
N THR A 377 35.72 17.59 -21.98
CA THR A 377 36.15 18.73 -21.14
C THR A 377 36.26 18.35 -19.67
N TRP A 378 37.24 18.91 -18.96
CA TRP A 378 37.40 18.76 -17.50
C TRP A 378 36.47 19.69 -16.74
N ASN A 379 35.75 19.16 -15.75
CA ASN A 379 34.84 19.92 -14.91
C ASN A 379 34.97 19.48 -13.45
N ASP A 380 34.87 20.42 -12.49
CA ASP A 380 35.04 20.16 -11.05
C ASP A 380 33.88 19.28 -10.52
N ASP A 381 34.22 18.13 -9.94
CA ASP A 381 33.31 17.28 -9.15
C ASP A 381 33.59 17.55 -7.66
N ILE A 382 33.00 18.63 -7.14
CA ILE A 382 33.08 19.00 -5.73
C ILE A 382 32.27 18.00 -4.86
N VAL A 383 32.99 17.16 -4.12
CA VAL A 383 32.70 16.53 -2.80
C VAL A 383 31.32 15.87 -2.57
N GLY A 384 31.21 14.54 -2.69
CA GLY A 384 30.00 13.76 -2.30
C GLY A 384 28.87 13.84 -3.33
N ALA A 385 27.93 12.88 -3.31
CA ALA A 385 26.76 12.94 -4.21
C ALA A 385 25.83 14.10 -3.82
N PHE A 386 26.15 15.32 -4.28
CA PHE A 386 25.31 16.52 -4.15
C PHE A 386 24.20 16.59 -5.22
N GLN A 387 24.32 15.83 -6.31
CA GLN A 387 23.34 15.79 -7.40
C GLN A 387 23.13 14.36 -7.92
N ILE A 388 21.94 14.11 -8.45
CA ILE A 388 21.50 12.83 -9.02
C ILE A 388 21.63 12.95 -10.54
N ASN A 389 22.84 12.76 -11.10
CA ASN A 389 23.19 13.18 -12.46
C ASN A 389 23.28 12.07 -13.52
N ASP A 390 23.15 10.79 -13.14
CA ASP A 390 22.94 9.68 -14.10
C ASP A 390 21.45 9.33 -14.29
N LEU A 391 20.57 9.93 -13.49
CA LEU A 391 19.14 10.04 -13.79
C LEU A 391 18.97 11.37 -14.53
N SER A 392 18.81 11.35 -15.86
CA SER A 392 18.64 12.57 -16.66
C SER A 392 17.47 13.46 -16.22
N ASP A 393 16.59 12.92 -15.39
CA ASP A 393 15.41 13.54 -14.79
C ASP A 393 15.55 13.80 -13.27
N GLY A 394 16.76 13.65 -12.71
CA GLY A 394 17.09 14.01 -11.33
C GLY A 394 17.60 15.46 -11.21
N ARG A 395 17.11 16.22 -10.24
CA ARG A 395 17.51 17.62 -9.98
C ARG A 395 17.62 17.88 -8.48
N THR A 396 18.71 18.52 -8.04
CA THR A 396 18.82 19.08 -6.69
C THR A 396 19.01 20.60 -6.78
N ILE A 397 18.09 21.35 -6.18
CA ILE A 397 18.09 22.82 -6.16
C ILE A 397 17.45 23.26 -4.84
N GLY A 398 17.98 24.31 -4.20
CA GLY A 398 17.34 24.83 -2.99
C GLY A 398 17.32 23.89 -1.78
N ASN A 399 18.29 22.97 -1.65
CA ASN A 399 18.27 21.83 -0.73
C ASN A 399 17.10 20.84 -0.92
N SER A 400 16.37 20.93 -2.04
CA SER A 400 15.34 19.97 -2.43
C SER A 400 15.93 18.84 -3.27
N VAL A 401 15.27 17.68 -3.25
CA VAL A 401 15.58 16.50 -4.07
C VAL A 401 14.40 16.22 -5.00
N PHE A 402 14.63 16.27 -6.31
CA PHE A 402 13.63 16.00 -7.33
C PHE A 402 14.09 14.83 -8.22
N LEU A 403 13.20 13.86 -8.46
CA LEU A 403 13.45 12.66 -9.23
C LEU A 403 12.25 12.35 -10.12
N GLY A 404 12.38 12.49 -11.44
CA GLY A 404 11.30 12.21 -12.39
C GLY A 404 11.12 13.36 -13.39
N ASN A 405 10.58 13.04 -14.57
CA ASN A 405 10.35 14.04 -15.60
C ASN A 405 9.50 15.21 -15.05
N ALA A 406 9.99 16.44 -15.20
CA ALA A 406 9.35 17.66 -14.71
C ALA A 406 9.09 17.74 -13.19
N ALA A 407 9.74 16.87 -12.38
CA ALA A 407 9.65 16.95 -10.92
C ALA A 407 10.27 18.26 -10.42
N GLY A 408 9.49 19.03 -9.64
CA GLY A 408 9.88 20.33 -9.13
C GLY A 408 10.06 21.44 -10.19
N ALA A 409 9.74 21.24 -11.47
CA ALA A 409 10.20 22.09 -12.59
C ALA A 409 10.24 23.61 -12.34
N ASN A 410 9.23 24.16 -11.65
CA ASN A 410 9.10 25.60 -11.38
C ASN A 410 9.72 26.10 -10.05
N ASP A 411 10.48 25.26 -9.33
CA ASP A 411 11.13 25.63 -8.06
C ASP A 411 12.01 26.87 -8.23
N ASP A 412 11.88 27.84 -7.32
CA ASP A 412 12.57 29.13 -7.37
C ASP A 412 14.06 29.07 -6.97
N GLY A 413 14.52 27.89 -6.54
CA GLY A 413 15.88 27.62 -6.12
C GLY A 413 16.28 28.19 -4.77
N THR A 414 15.34 28.72 -3.99
CA THR A 414 15.56 29.12 -2.60
C THR A 414 15.60 27.90 -1.65
N ASN A 415 15.91 28.08 -0.36
CA ASN A 415 16.13 26.97 0.58
C ASN A 415 14.82 26.26 0.99
N ASN A 416 14.25 25.47 0.07
CA ASN A 416 12.93 24.86 0.16
C ASN A 416 12.93 23.48 0.85
N ARG A 417 13.98 22.65 0.70
CA ARG A 417 14.05 21.32 1.37
C ARG A 417 12.88 20.38 1.04
N ASN A 418 12.39 20.40 -0.19
CA ASN A 418 11.35 19.49 -0.66
C ASN A 418 11.95 18.15 -1.11
N VAL A 419 11.14 17.09 -1.10
CA VAL A 419 11.45 15.80 -1.75
C VAL A 419 10.33 15.50 -2.73
N ALA A 420 10.61 15.41 -4.03
CA ALA A 420 9.64 14.95 -5.04
C ALA A 420 10.20 13.77 -5.85
N VAL A 421 9.45 12.68 -5.92
CA VAL A 421 9.79 11.47 -6.67
C VAL A 421 8.59 11.04 -7.50
N GLY A 422 8.70 11.09 -8.82
CA GLY A 422 7.64 10.78 -9.77
C GLY A 422 7.48 11.85 -10.85
N ASP A 423 6.97 11.45 -12.01
CA ASP A 423 6.68 12.36 -13.11
C ASP A 423 5.72 13.48 -12.66
N SER A 424 6.13 14.72 -12.93
CA SER A 424 5.41 15.95 -12.61
C SER A 424 5.07 16.13 -11.12
N ALA A 425 5.79 15.48 -10.20
CA ALA A 425 5.64 15.71 -8.76
C ALA A 425 6.14 17.12 -8.38
N LEU A 426 5.37 17.88 -7.58
CA LEU A 426 5.68 19.28 -7.22
C LEU A 426 5.96 20.21 -8.42
N ASN A 427 5.34 19.95 -9.58
CA ASN A 427 5.66 20.66 -10.82
C ASN A 427 5.52 22.18 -10.72
N ALA A 428 4.44 22.69 -10.13
CA ALA A 428 4.14 24.12 -10.00
C ALA A 428 4.78 24.80 -8.78
N ASN A 429 5.59 24.10 -7.97
CA ASN A 429 6.14 24.65 -6.74
C ASN A 429 7.08 25.79 -7.03
N THR A 430 6.78 26.98 -6.52
CA THR A 430 7.64 28.16 -6.66
C THR A 430 8.46 28.35 -5.39
N SER A 431 7.83 28.70 -4.26
CA SER A 431 8.50 28.97 -2.96
C SER A 431 8.05 28.07 -1.81
N GLY A 432 7.19 27.07 -2.07
CA GLY A 432 6.76 26.11 -1.05
C GLY A 432 7.90 25.23 -0.55
N TYR A 433 7.93 24.92 0.75
CA TYR A 433 9.08 24.29 1.43
C TYR A 433 8.69 23.12 2.36
N ASN A 434 9.65 22.23 2.67
CA ASN A 434 9.49 21.02 3.50
C ASN A 434 8.37 20.06 3.05
N ASN A 435 8.05 20.01 1.76
CA ASN A 435 7.07 19.08 1.21
C ASN A 435 7.70 17.74 0.83
N THR A 436 6.97 16.63 1.02
CA THR A 436 7.32 15.30 0.50
C THR A 436 6.26 14.87 -0.50
N ALA A 437 6.63 14.56 -1.73
CA ALA A 437 5.75 14.19 -2.83
C ALA A 437 6.26 12.93 -3.53
N ASN A 438 5.57 11.80 -3.40
CA ASN A 438 5.99 10.53 -3.99
C ASN A 438 4.86 9.90 -4.83
N GLY A 439 5.03 9.86 -6.15
CA GLY A 439 4.08 9.33 -7.12
C GLY A 439 3.78 10.31 -8.26
N PHE A 440 3.19 9.78 -9.34
CA PHE A 440 2.79 10.56 -10.53
C PHE A 440 1.86 11.73 -10.16
N GLN A 441 2.25 12.95 -10.54
CA GLN A 441 1.51 14.19 -10.32
C GLN A 441 1.09 14.43 -8.85
N THR A 442 1.92 14.01 -7.89
CA THR A 442 1.73 14.37 -6.47
C THR A 442 2.04 15.84 -6.24
N LEU A 443 1.20 16.56 -5.49
CA LEU A 443 1.38 18.00 -5.22
C LEU A 443 1.60 18.84 -6.51
N TYR A 444 1.00 18.43 -7.64
CA TYR A 444 1.26 19.01 -8.96
C TYR A 444 1.11 20.53 -9.02
N SER A 445 0.06 21.07 -8.41
CA SER A 445 -0.30 22.50 -8.47
C SER A 445 0.22 23.34 -7.29
N ASN A 446 0.99 22.75 -6.36
CA ASN A 446 1.44 23.45 -5.15
C ASN A 446 2.32 24.64 -5.55
N THR A 447 2.00 25.87 -5.17
CA THR A 447 2.79 27.06 -5.50
C THR A 447 3.61 27.52 -4.30
N GLU A 448 2.96 27.68 -3.14
CA GLU A 448 3.55 28.21 -1.90
C GLU A 448 3.32 27.32 -0.67
N GLY A 449 2.45 26.30 -0.76
CA GLY A 449 2.14 25.40 0.35
C GLY A 449 3.38 24.68 0.91
N TYR A 450 3.43 24.46 2.23
CA TYR A 450 4.59 23.94 2.93
C TYR A 450 4.25 22.82 3.92
N MET A 451 5.25 22.00 4.28
CA MET A 451 5.11 20.89 5.24
C MET A 451 4.05 19.83 4.87
N ASN A 452 3.73 19.66 3.58
CA ASN A 452 2.80 18.62 3.12
C ASN A 452 3.50 17.28 2.88
N THR A 453 2.83 16.17 3.14
CA THR A 453 3.28 14.80 2.82
C THR A 453 2.28 14.12 1.90
N ALA A 454 2.62 13.95 0.62
CA ALA A 454 1.80 13.30 -0.39
C ALA A 454 2.49 12.02 -0.91
N ASN A 455 1.78 10.88 -0.88
CA ASN A 455 2.27 9.62 -1.42
C ASN A 455 1.14 8.85 -2.14
N GLY A 456 1.26 8.66 -3.46
CA GLY A 456 0.28 7.98 -4.31
C GLY A 456 -0.09 8.78 -5.55
N TYR A 457 -0.69 8.14 -6.57
CA TYR A 457 -1.08 8.80 -7.81
C TYR A 457 -2.03 9.99 -7.56
N GLN A 458 -1.66 11.19 -8.00
CA GLN A 458 -2.43 12.44 -7.86
C GLN A 458 -2.87 12.78 -6.42
N ALA A 459 -2.12 12.37 -5.40
CA ALA A 459 -2.35 12.84 -4.04
C ALA A 459 -2.02 14.35 -3.92
N LEU A 460 -2.92 15.13 -3.30
CA LEU A 460 -2.79 16.60 -3.19
C LEU A 460 -2.60 17.34 -4.52
N PHE A 461 -3.15 16.83 -5.63
CA PHE A 461 -2.91 17.33 -6.98
C PHE A 461 -3.18 18.84 -7.17
N SER A 462 -4.26 19.36 -6.59
CA SER A 462 -4.73 20.74 -6.79
C SER A 462 -4.28 21.72 -5.70
N ASN A 463 -3.49 21.27 -4.72
CA ASN A 463 -3.07 22.13 -3.60
C ASN A 463 -2.32 23.33 -4.15
N THR A 464 -2.59 24.55 -3.70
CA THR A 464 -1.88 25.77 -4.13
C THR A 464 -1.12 26.38 -2.96
N GLU A 465 -1.84 26.73 -1.89
CA GLU A 465 -1.29 27.37 -0.69
C GLU A 465 -1.42 26.52 0.59
N GLY A 466 -2.18 25.41 0.55
CA GLY A 466 -2.44 24.59 1.74
C GLY A 466 -1.18 24.00 2.38
N ASP A 467 -1.13 23.97 3.71
CA ASP A 467 0.03 23.53 4.49
C ASP A 467 -0.26 22.40 5.50
N ARG A 468 0.77 21.64 5.87
CA ARG A 468 0.71 20.58 6.89
C ARG A 468 -0.33 19.49 6.62
N ASN A 469 -0.63 19.19 5.36
CA ASN A 469 -1.52 18.10 4.97
C ASN A 469 -0.76 16.78 4.80
N THR A 470 -1.36 15.66 5.19
CA THR A 470 -0.88 14.29 4.90
C THR A 470 -1.87 13.61 3.97
N ALA A 471 -1.45 13.18 2.78
CA ALA A 471 -2.27 12.53 1.78
C ALA A 471 -1.58 11.24 1.29
N ILE A 472 -2.07 10.07 1.70
CA ILE A 472 -1.50 8.77 1.33
C ILE A 472 -2.56 7.91 0.66
N GLY A 473 -2.41 7.65 -0.65
CA GLY A 473 -3.34 6.86 -1.44
C GLY A 473 -3.65 7.47 -2.80
N TYR A 474 -4.31 6.68 -3.67
CA TYR A 474 -4.74 7.14 -4.99
C TYR A 474 -5.75 8.29 -4.83
N GLN A 475 -5.40 9.48 -5.33
CA GLN A 475 -6.23 10.69 -5.30
C GLN A 475 -6.72 11.11 -3.91
N ALA A 476 -5.95 10.84 -2.85
CA ALA A 476 -6.22 11.41 -1.52
C ALA A 476 -6.02 12.94 -1.55
N LEU A 477 -6.97 13.71 -1.00
CA LEU A 477 -6.96 15.19 -1.01
C LEU A 477 -6.76 15.81 -2.41
N LYS A 478 -7.23 15.16 -3.48
CA LYS A 478 -6.92 15.58 -4.86
C LYS A 478 -7.31 17.04 -5.18
N ASN A 479 -8.46 17.50 -4.71
CA ASN A 479 -9.00 18.82 -5.04
C ASN A 479 -8.72 19.88 -3.96
N ASP A 480 -7.89 19.57 -2.95
CA ASP A 480 -7.55 20.54 -1.90
C ASP A 480 -6.87 21.75 -2.55
N THR A 481 -7.23 22.98 -2.18
CA THR A 481 -6.69 24.21 -2.78
C THR A 481 -5.90 25.01 -1.75
N THR A 482 -6.53 25.40 -0.64
CA THR A 482 -5.92 26.16 0.46
C THR A 482 -6.17 25.53 1.84
N GLY A 483 -6.77 24.33 1.90
CA GLY A 483 -6.99 23.62 3.17
C GLY A 483 -5.67 23.25 3.85
N TYR A 484 -5.67 23.17 5.18
CA TYR A 484 -4.47 22.86 5.97
C TYR A 484 -4.76 21.91 7.13
N HIS A 485 -3.70 21.24 7.62
CA HIS A 485 -3.77 20.26 8.71
C HIS A 485 -4.77 19.10 8.48
N ASN A 486 -4.97 18.68 7.23
CA ASN A 486 -5.79 17.52 6.89
C ASN A 486 -4.95 16.24 6.83
N ASN A 487 -5.49 15.11 7.29
CA ASN A 487 -4.87 13.78 7.23
C ASN A 487 -5.76 12.81 6.45
N ALA A 488 -5.47 12.57 5.18
CA ALA A 488 -6.21 11.68 4.28
C ALA A 488 -5.39 10.44 3.93
N ILE A 489 -5.80 9.28 4.43
CA ILE A 489 -5.15 7.99 4.16
C ILE A 489 -6.18 7.04 3.55
N GLY A 490 -5.96 6.60 2.31
CA GLY A 490 -6.86 5.70 1.58
C GLY A 490 -7.20 6.19 0.17
N PHE A 491 -7.80 5.29 -0.63
CA PHE A 491 -8.25 5.62 -1.98
C PHE A 491 -9.35 6.69 -1.93
N GLN A 492 -9.12 7.85 -2.55
CA GLN A 492 -10.06 8.98 -2.62
C GLN A 492 -10.58 9.47 -1.26
N ALA A 493 -9.78 9.35 -0.19
CA ALA A 493 -10.07 10.00 1.09
C ALA A 493 -10.00 11.52 0.92
N LEU A 494 -11.00 12.26 1.43
CA LEU A 494 -11.11 13.74 1.29
C LEU A 494 -10.97 14.25 -0.16
N PHE A 495 -11.43 13.48 -1.16
CA PHE A 495 -11.19 13.78 -2.58
C PHE A 495 -11.64 15.17 -3.03
N TYR A 496 -12.82 15.63 -2.59
CA TYR A 496 -13.40 16.92 -2.97
C TYR A 496 -13.12 18.06 -1.98
N ASN A 497 -12.23 17.86 -0.98
CA ASN A 497 -11.88 18.93 -0.04
C ASN A 497 -11.30 20.10 -0.84
N THR A 498 -11.69 21.34 -0.56
CA THR A 498 -11.16 22.52 -1.26
C THR A 498 -10.48 23.47 -0.28
N ILE A 499 -11.14 23.80 0.82
CA ILE A 499 -10.64 24.71 1.85
C ILE A 499 -10.81 24.18 3.27
N GLY A 500 -11.52 23.06 3.46
CA GLY A 500 -11.75 22.48 4.80
C GLY A 500 -10.44 22.15 5.51
N ILE A 501 -10.41 22.32 6.83
CA ILE A 501 -9.22 22.23 7.67
C ILE A 501 -9.39 21.26 8.84
N TYR A 502 -8.28 20.75 9.37
CA TYR A 502 -8.24 19.85 10.53
C TYR A 502 -9.06 18.56 10.39
N ASN A 503 -9.23 18.05 9.16
CA ASN A 503 -9.98 16.81 8.93
C ASN A 503 -9.06 15.58 8.95
N THR A 504 -9.49 14.49 9.58
CA THR A 504 -8.83 13.18 9.53
C THR A 504 -9.73 12.19 8.80
N ALA A 505 -9.32 11.68 7.64
CA ALA A 505 -10.04 10.68 6.86
C ALA A 505 -9.15 9.46 6.60
N ASN A 506 -9.45 8.33 7.25
CA ASN A 506 -8.70 7.08 7.06
C ASN A 506 -9.63 5.96 6.56
N GLY A 507 -9.49 5.58 5.29
CA GLY A 507 -10.27 4.52 4.65
C GLY A 507 -10.63 4.84 3.20
N TYR A 508 -11.08 3.81 2.47
CA TYR A 508 -11.57 3.97 1.09
C TYR A 508 -12.76 4.94 1.07
N GLN A 509 -12.62 6.08 0.38
CA GLN A 509 -13.65 7.10 0.23
C GLN A 509 -14.20 7.70 1.54
N SER A 510 -13.42 7.69 2.61
CA SER A 510 -13.77 8.39 3.86
C SER A 510 -13.80 9.91 3.63
N LEU A 511 -14.86 10.60 4.08
CA LEU A 511 -15.10 12.05 3.86
C LEU A 511 -14.94 12.49 2.38
N ARG A 512 -15.24 11.61 1.42
CA ARG A 512 -14.92 11.87 0.00
C ARG A 512 -15.49 13.18 -0.54
N ASN A 513 -16.73 13.53 -0.15
CA ASN A 513 -17.41 14.73 -0.65
C ASN A 513 -17.30 15.97 0.25
N ASN A 514 -16.46 15.94 1.29
CA ASN A 514 -16.20 17.13 2.11
C ASN A 514 -15.61 18.22 1.22
N THR A 515 -16.18 19.41 1.18
CA THR A 515 -15.68 20.55 0.40
C THR A 515 -15.07 21.61 1.32
N THR A 516 -15.82 22.00 2.37
CA THR A 516 -15.45 23.08 3.31
C THR A 516 -15.63 22.71 4.78
N GLY A 517 -16.13 21.51 5.08
CA GLY A 517 -16.32 21.08 6.47
C GLY A 517 -15.00 20.91 7.22
N ASP A 518 -14.99 21.28 8.50
CA ASP A 518 -13.79 21.35 9.33
C ASP A 518 -13.85 20.38 10.51
N LYS A 519 -12.66 20.00 11.02
CA LYS A 519 -12.51 19.25 12.28
C LYS A 519 -13.28 17.92 12.31
N ASN A 520 -13.42 17.27 11.16
CA ASN A 520 -14.09 15.98 11.06
C ASN A 520 -13.07 14.83 11.18
N THR A 521 -13.38 13.82 11.98
CA THR A 521 -12.67 12.54 12.02
C THR A 521 -13.56 11.46 11.41
N ALA A 522 -13.13 10.83 10.33
CA ALA A 522 -13.83 9.76 9.66
C ALA A 522 -12.91 8.56 9.38
N ILE A 523 -13.19 7.41 10.00
CA ILE A 523 -12.36 6.21 9.89
C ILE A 523 -13.22 5.02 9.44
N GLY A 524 -12.91 4.45 8.28
CA GLY A 524 -13.63 3.32 7.70
C GLY A 524 -13.96 3.50 6.22
N TYR A 525 -14.45 2.43 5.58
CA TYR A 525 -14.92 2.49 4.20
C TYR A 525 -16.14 3.42 4.11
N ALA A 526 -16.04 4.45 3.28
CA ALA A 526 -17.10 5.44 3.04
C ALA A 526 -17.69 6.05 4.33
N ALA A 527 -16.90 6.18 5.39
CA ALA A 527 -17.31 6.88 6.60
C ALA A 527 -17.58 8.36 6.28
N ASN A 528 -18.75 8.86 6.67
CA ASN A 528 -19.21 10.23 6.42
C ASN A 528 -19.10 10.70 4.95
N TYR A 529 -19.27 9.79 3.99
CA TYR A 529 -18.99 10.02 2.56
C TYR A 529 -19.63 11.27 1.96
N TRP A 530 -20.91 11.52 2.26
CA TRP A 530 -21.72 12.57 1.64
C TRP A 530 -21.69 13.92 2.37
N ASN A 531 -20.91 14.06 3.46
CA ASN A 531 -20.77 15.32 4.18
C ASN A 531 -20.03 16.36 3.33
N GLN A 532 -20.62 17.53 3.03
CA GLN A 532 -19.96 18.58 2.23
C GLN A 532 -19.40 19.71 3.09
N GLU A 533 -20.21 20.26 3.99
CA GLU A 533 -19.89 21.46 4.78
C GLU A 533 -19.95 21.22 6.30
N GLY A 534 -20.53 20.09 6.72
CA GLY A 534 -20.70 19.77 8.13
C GLY A 534 -19.36 19.60 8.86
N SER A 535 -19.31 20.02 10.12
CA SER A 535 -18.08 20.15 10.89
C SER A 535 -18.15 19.48 12.27
N ASN A 536 -16.99 19.21 12.87
CA ASN A 536 -16.87 18.64 14.23
C ASN A 536 -17.50 17.25 14.39
N ASN A 537 -17.51 16.41 13.34
CA ASN A 537 -18.02 15.05 13.43
C ASN A 537 -16.91 14.03 13.79
N THR A 538 -17.23 13.02 14.60
CA THR A 538 -16.39 11.83 14.84
C THR A 538 -17.14 10.59 14.38
N ILE A 539 -16.77 10.03 13.23
CA ILE A 539 -17.49 8.95 12.57
C ILE A 539 -16.54 7.78 12.30
N ILE A 540 -16.78 6.63 12.92
CA ILE A 540 -15.88 5.48 12.87
C ILE A 540 -16.70 4.23 12.55
N GLY A 541 -16.42 3.58 11.41
CA GLY A 541 -17.07 2.34 10.98
C GLY A 541 -17.30 2.26 9.47
N PHE A 542 -17.55 1.05 8.96
CA PHE A 542 -17.93 0.84 7.56
C PHE A 542 -19.29 1.50 7.31
N GLN A 543 -19.33 2.47 6.38
CA GLN A 543 -20.52 3.25 6.02
C GLN A 543 -21.21 3.96 7.19
N ALA A 544 -20.50 4.21 8.30
CA ALA A 544 -21.02 5.03 9.38
C ALA A 544 -21.28 6.45 8.86
N GLY A 545 -22.45 7.01 9.19
CA GLY A 545 -22.86 8.34 8.73
C GLY A 545 -22.95 8.53 7.22
N LEU A 546 -23.01 7.45 6.40
CA LEU A 546 -22.95 7.55 4.93
C LEU A 546 -24.01 8.49 4.37
N GLY A 547 -25.29 8.25 4.65
CA GLY A 547 -26.44 8.93 4.05
C GLY A 547 -26.84 8.36 2.70
N THR A 548 -28.06 8.69 2.25
CA THR A 548 -28.56 8.39 0.89
C THR A 548 -28.30 9.51 -0.12
N GLY A 549 -27.77 10.65 0.33
CA GLY A 549 -27.44 11.82 -0.49
C GLY A 549 -26.61 12.83 0.30
N ALA A 550 -26.29 13.96 -0.33
CA ALA A 550 -25.55 15.07 0.29
C ALA A 550 -26.19 15.52 1.60
N HIS A 551 -25.38 15.67 2.65
CA HIS A 551 -25.79 16.20 3.95
C HIS A 551 -24.67 17.06 4.54
N ASN A 552 -24.99 17.92 5.51
CA ASN A 552 -24.05 18.86 6.13
C ASN A 552 -24.12 18.77 7.65
N LYS A 553 -24.25 17.54 8.17
CA LYS A 553 -24.44 17.31 9.60
C LYS A 553 -23.18 17.65 10.39
N SER A 554 -23.34 18.22 11.58
CA SER A 554 -22.27 18.73 12.42
C SER A 554 -22.38 18.23 13.87
N GLY A 555 -21.25 18.14 14.57
CA GLY A 555 -21.22 17.79 15.99
C GLY A 555 -21.62 16.34 16.33
N ASN A 556 -21.60 15.44 15.36
CA ASN A 556 -22.05 14.06 15.56
C ASN A 556 -20.95 13.11 16.01
N VAL A 557 -21.29 12.09 16.78
CA VAL A 557 -20.41 10.97 17.15
C VAL A 557 -21.07 9.64 16.76
N PHE A 558 -20.60 9.01 15.68
CA PHE A 558 -21.14 7.72 15.19
C PHE A 558 -20.07 6.63 15.23
N LEU A 559 -20.36 5.52 15.92
CA LEU A 559 -19.40 4.44 16.14
C LEU A 559 -20.00 3.06 15.83
N GLY A 560 -19.46 2.40 14.79
CA GLY A 560 -19.69 1.01 14.38
C GLY A 560 -20.26 0.85 12.95
N TYR A 561 -20.51 -0.39 12.50
CA TYR A 561 -21.01 -0.69 11.16
C TYR A 561 -22.34 0.01 10.90
N GLN A 562 -22.38 0.92 9.91
CA GLN A 562 -23.57 1.68 9.52
C GLN A 562 -24.24 2.50 10.64
N ALA A 563 -23.52 2.84 11.71
CA ALA A 563 -24.03 3.73 12.75
C ALA A 563 -24.44 5.09 12.16
N GLY A 564 -25.65 5.57 12.47
CA GLY A 564 -26.17 6.83 11.95
C GLY A 564 -26.29 6.87 10.41
N PHE A 565 -26.45 5.73 9.74
CA PHE A 565 -26.41 5.62 8.27
C PHE A 565 -27.34 6.59 7.54
N ASN A 566 -28.58 6.79 8.02
CA ASN A 566 -29.55 7.71 7.42
C ASN A 566 -29.69 9.03 8.17
N ASP A 567 -28.92 9.25 9.24
CA ASP A 567 -29.04 10.48 10.02
C ASP A 567 -28.34 11.63 9.28
N THR A 568 -29.05 12.75 9.18
CA THR A 568 -28.63 13.98 8.49
C THR A 568 -28.70 15.20 9.41
N THR A 569 -28.95 14.99 10.70
CA THR A 569 -29.13 16.01 11.73
C THR A 569 -27.86 16.22 12.55
N ASP A 570 -27.80 17.34 13.27
CA ASP A 570 -26.65 17.75 14.07
C ASP A 570 -26.69 17.16 15.49
N ASN A 571 -25.53 17.13 16.14
CA ASN A 571 -25.40 16.90 17.57
C ASN A 571 -25.99 15.58 18.07
N LYS A 572 -25.84 14.50 17.28
CA LYS A 572 -26.29 13.14 17.63
C LYS A 572 -25.15 12.21 18.03
N LEU A 573 -25.45 11.31 18.95
CA LEU A 573 -24.60 10.16 19.32
C LEU A 573 -25.26 8.87 18.85
N TYR A 574 -24.54 8.06 18.08
CA TYR A 574 -24.92 6.69 17.74
C TYR A 574 -23.77 5.73 18.05
N ILE A 575 -24.01 4.76 18.92
CA ILE A 575 -23.09 3.62 19.11
C ILE A 575 -23.88 2.36 18.78
N GLU A 576 -23.56 1.75 17.65
CA GLU A 576 -24.24 0.56 17.16
C GLU A 576 -23.44 -0.14 16.06
N ASN A 577 -23.73 -1.41 15.79
CA ASN A 577 -23.13 -2.18 14.70
C ASN A 577 -24.16 -2.60 13.66
N SER A 578 -25.14 -1.72 13.36
CA SER A 578 -26.18 -1.92 12.35
C SER A 578 -26.71 -0.57 11.84
N ASN A 579 -27.62 -0.57 10.87
CA ASN A 579 -28.33 0.62 10.38
C ASN A 579 -29.72 0.82 11.04
N SER A 580 -29.91 0.29 12.24
CA SER A 580 -31.18 0.36 12.96
C SER A 580 -31.58 1.81 13.30
N SER A 581 -32.89 2.02 13.44
CA SER A 581 -33.42 3.26 14.03
C SER A 581 -33.35 3.29 15.56
N THR A 582 -33.02 2.15 16.19
CA THR A 582 -32.92 1.99 17.64
C THR A 582 -31.51 1.52 18.04
N PRO A 583 -30.52 2.43 18.06
CA PRO A 583 -29.13 2.05 18.32
C PRO A 583 -28.89 1.62 19.76
N LEU A 584 -27.87 0.81 20.03
CA LEU A 584 -27.58 0.34 21.40
C LEU A 584 -27.50 1.53 22.38
N ILE A 585 -26.82 2.60 21.94
CA ILE A 585 -26.82 3.90 22.60
C ILE A 585 -27.17 4.97 21.57
N TYR A 586 -28.17 5.79 21.88
CA TYR A 586 -28.53 7.03 21.20
C TYR A 586 -28.27 8.21 22.11
N GLY A 587 -27.97 9.38 21.56
CA GLY A 587 -27.94 10.62 22.34
C GLY A 587 -28.17 11.87 21.50
N GLU A 588 -28.59 12.93 22.17
CA GLU A 588 -28.73 14.28 21.62
C GLU A 588 -27.95 15.24 22.50
N PHE A 589 -26.86 15.79 21.97
CA PHE A 589 -26.00 16.69 22.73
C PHE A 589 -26.67 18.04 23.01
N ASP A 590 -27.58 18.50 22.14
CA ASP A 590 -28.29 19.79 22.35
C ASP A 590 -29.23 19.77 23.56
N ASN A 591 -29.77 18.60 23.88
CA ASN A 591 -30.78 18.42 24.92
C ASN A 591 -30.23 17.69 26.15
N ASP A 592 -28.92 17.41 26.20
CA ASP A 592 -28.27 16.58 27.21
C ASP A 592 -28.94 15.21 27.39
N ILE A 593 -29.39 14.61 26.29
CA ILE A 593 -30.12 13.33 26.30
C ILE A 593 -29.15 12.17 25.99
N LEU A 594 -29.17 11.13 26.83
CA LEU A 594 -28.59 9.83 26.57
C LEU A 594 -29.67 8.75 26.72
N VAL A 595 -29.84 7.93 25.69
CA VAL A 595 -30.79 6.80 25.67
C VAL A 595 -30.01 5.51 25.48
N VAL A 596 -30.17 4.56 26.41
CA VAL A 596 -29.69 3.18 26.25
C VAL A 596 -30.85 2.32 25.80
N ASN A 597 -30.89 1.93 24.52
CA ASN A 597 -31.98 1.08 24.01
C ASN A 597 -31.81 -0.40 24.43
N GLY A 598 -30.59 -0.80 24.79
CA GLY A 598 -30.30 -2.10 25.43
C GLY A 598 -30.72 -2.17 26.91
N SER A 599 -30.13 -3.09 27.66
CA SER A 599 -30.23 -3.15 29.13
C SER A 599 -28.97 -2.57 29.77
N LEU A 600 -29.12 -1.63 30.69
CA LEU A 600 -28.02 -0.98 31.42
C LEU A 600 -27.82 -1.65 32.79
N GLY A 601 -26.70 -2.37 32.94
CA GLY A 601 -26.26 -2.92 34.22
C GLY A 601 -25.21 -2.03 34.88
N VAL A 602 -25.43 -1.63 36.14
CA VAL A 602 -24.44 -0.96 37.00
C VAL A 602 -23.95 -1.94 38.04
N GLU A 603 -22.67 -2.31 37.97
CA GLU A 603 -22.06 -3.37 38.80
C GLU A 603 -22.71 -4.77 38.64
N ILE A 604 -23.32 -5.01 37.47
CA ILE A 604 -23.88 -6.30 37.06
C ILE A 604 -23.64 -6.55 35.56
N SER A 605 -23.19 -7.76 35.19
CA SER A 605 -22.82 -8.09 33.81
C SER A 605 -23.96 -8.67 32.96
N SER A 606 -25.06 -9.09 33.58
CA SER A 606 -26.21 -9.71 32.91
C SER A 606 -27.52 -9.16 33.50
N PRO A 607 -27.83 -7.87 33.27
CA PRO A 607 -29.04 -7.27 33.82
C PRO A 607 -30.30 -7.95 33.26
N SER A 608 -31.25 -8.32 34.13
CA SER A 608 -32.55 -8.87 33.69
C SER A 608 -33.56 -7.77 33.35
N GLU A 609 -33.30 -6.54 33.80
CA GLU A 609 -34.15 -5.37 33.58
C GLU A 609 -33.50 -4.35 32.63
N LYS A 610 -34.25 -3.33 32.23
CA LYS A 610 -33.74 -2.21 31.41
C LYS A 610 -32.69 -1.38 32.14
N LEU A 611 -32.85 -1.19 33.45
CA LEU A 611 -31.85 -0.59 34.33
C LEU A 611 -31.77 -1.45 35.59
N GLU A 612 -30.60 -2.05 35.85
CA GLU A 612 -30.35 -2.83 37.07
C GLU A 612 -29.08 -2.33 37.75
N VAL A 613 -29.19 -1.98 39.03
CA VAL A 613 -28.09 -1.43 39.84
C VAL A 613 -27.81 -2.37 41.00
N ASN A 614 -26.64 -3.00 40.99
CA ASN A 614 -26.15 -3.81 42.11
C ASN A 614 -25.42 -2.91 43.11
N GLY A 615 -26.16 -2.18 43.94
CA GLY A 615 -25.61 -1.21 44.90
C GLY A 615 -26.62 -0.15 45.33
N ASN A 616 -26.13 0.94 45.93
CA ASN A 616 -26.98 2.07 46.31
C ASN A 616 -27.12 3.05 45.14
N ALA A 617 -28.36 3.32 44.70
CA ALA A 617 -28.68 4.42 43.80
C ALA A 617 -29.27 5.59 44.60
N LYS A 618 -28.77 6.82 44.37
CA LYS A 618 -29.34 8.05 44.93
C LYS A 618 -30.02 8.83 43.80
N ALA A 619 -31.34 8.98 43.88
CA ALA A 619 -32.10 9.85 42.99
C ALA A 619 -32.55 11.09 43.79
N ASP A 620 -32.22 12.29 43.29
CA ASP A 620 -32.54 13.57 43.97
C ASP A 620 -34.03 13.90 43.91
N THR A 621 -34.68 13.54 42.80
CA THR A 621 -36.13 13.51 42.62
C THR A 621 -36.48 12.23 41.86
N MET A 622 -37.25 11.34 42.48
CA MET A 622 -37.83 10.18 41.78
C MET A 622 -39.17 10.59 41.19
N PHE A 623 -39.20 10.96 39.91
CA PHE A 623 -40.42 10.85 39.11
C PHE A 623 -40.53 9.41 38.64
N ALA A 624 -41.08 8.55 39.49
CA ALA A 624 -41.52 7.23 39.06
C ALA A 624 -42.92 7.40 38.44
N GLU A 625 -42.97 7.82 37.17
CA GLU A 625 -44.13 7.47 36.38
C GLU A 625 -44.06 5.96 36.18
N ALA A 626 -45.05 5.23 36.70
CA ALA A 626 -45.25 3.83 36.38
C ALA A 626 -45.07 3.65 34.86
N PHE A 627 -43.99 2.99 34.47
CA PHE A 627 -43.69 2.76 33.07
C PHE A 627 -44.82 1.90 32.50
N SER A 628 -45.69 2.53 31.70
CA SER A 628 -46.93 1.99 31.13
C SER A 628 -48.09 1.76 32.12
N SER A 629 -49.32 2.01 31.65
CA SER A 629 -50.56 1.69 32.37
C SER A 629 -50.54 0.25 32.88
N ASN A 630 -50.66 0.05 34.19
CA ASN A 630 -50.66 -1.23 34.93
C ASN A 630 -49.30 -1.69 35.50
N SER A 631 -48.45 -0.77 35.96
CA SER A 631 -47.19 -1.15 36.64
C SER A 631 -47.06 -0.48 38.02
N PRO A 632 -47.18 -1.22 39.13
CA PRO A 632 -47.14 -0.61 40.46
C PRO A 632 -45.74 -0.08 40.82
N LEU A 633 -45.68 0.99 41.63
CA LEU A 633 -44.41 1.46 42.21
C LEU A 633 -44.01 0.53 43.37
N LEU A 634 -42.89 -0.18 43.20
CA LEU A 634 -42.32 -1.09 44.19
C LEU A 634 -41.02 -0.53 44.78
N LEU A 635 -41.01 -0.23 46.07
CA LEU A 635 -39.78 0.07 46.83
C LEU A 635 -39.39 -1.15 47.65
N GLN A 636 -38.38 -1.88 47.20
CA GLN A 636 -37.91 -3.11 47.85
C GLN A 636 -36.54 -2.91 48.50
N THR A 637 -36.34 -3.54 49.66
CA THR A 637 -35.01 -3.66 50.31
C THR A 637 -34.77 -5.12 50.65
N GLY A 638 -33.76 -5.76 50.04
CA GLY A 638 -33.42 -7.16 50.35
C GLY A 638 -34.55 -8.16 50.04
N GLY A 639 -35.31 -7.94 48.96
CA GLY A 639 -36.41 -8.81 48.54
C GLY A 639 -37.72 -8.67 49.34
N THR A 640 -37.79 -7.71 50.28
CA THR A 640 -39.04 -7.38 50.98
C THR A 640 -39.60 -6.05 50.49
N THR A 641 -40.87 -6.05 50.08
CA THR A 641 -41.59 -4.85 49.68
C THR A 641 -41.87 -3.96 50.88
N ARG A 642 -41.36 -2.73 50.82
CA ARG A 642 -41.55 -1.70 51.85
C ARG A 642 -42.77 -0.85 51.55
N ILE A 643 -42.89 -0.41 50.30
CA ILE A 643 -44.00 0.40 49.81
C ILE A 643 -44.39 -0.14 48.44
N TYR A 644 -45.68 -0.35 48.28
CA TYR A 644 -46.38 -0.73 47.08
C TYR A 644 -47.43 0.35 46.79
N VAL A 645 -47.46 0.88 45.58
CA VAL A 645 -48.52 1.80 45.14
C VAL A 645 -49.16 1.22 43.89
N ASP A 646 -50.45 0.91 43.98
CA ASP A 646 -51.26 0.45 42.85
C ASP A 646 -51.70 1.64 42.01
N ASP A 647 -51.27 1.67 40.74
CA ASP A 647 -51.60 2.74 39.79
C ASP A 647 -53.03 2.63 39.22
N VAL A 648 -53.67 1.47 39.34
CA VAL A 648 -55.03 1.20 38.86
C VAL A 648 -56.08 1.55 39.92
N THR A 649 -55.85 1.12 41.16
CA THR A 649 -56.83 1.28 42.26
C THR A 649 -56.53 2.49 43.17
N GLY A 650 -55.29 2.98 43.18
CA GLY A 650 -54.85 4.11 44.01
C GLY A 650 -54.47 3.72 45.45
N ASN A 651 -54.46 2.43 45.77
CA ASN A 651 -54.16 1.92 47.10
C ASN A 651 -52.64 1.92 47.36
N VAL A 652 -52.24 2.32 48.56
CA VAL A 652 -50.85 2.28 49.03
C VAL A 652 -50.70 1.16 50.07
N GLY A 653 -49.94 0.12 49.76
CA GLY A 653 -49.55 -0.92 50.70
C GLY A 653 -48.19 -0.61 51.33
N VAL A 654 -48.08 -0.66 52.66
CA VAL A 654 -46.79 -0.63 53.37
C VAL A 654 -46.59 -1.96 54.07
N GLY A 655 -45.64 -2.76 53.58
CA GLY A 655 -45.42 -4.14 54.03
C GLY A 655 -46.37 -5.18 53.43
N THR A 656 -47.21 -4.81 52.45
CA THR A 656 -48.05 -5.71 51.65
C THR A 656 -48.04 -5.28 50.18
N GLU A 657 -48.09 -6.25 49.26
CA GLU A 657 -48.28 -6.04 47.80
C GLU A 657 -49.75 -6.16 47.39
N ASN A 658 -50.62 -6.61 48.30
CA ASN A 658 -52.06 -6.69 48.11
C ASN A 658 -52.72 -5.84 49.20
N PRO A 659 -52.72 -4.49 49.07
CA PRO A 659 -53.51 -3.66 49.96
C PRO A 659 -55.00 -4.02 49.79
N ASP A 660 -55.76 -4.02 50.88
CA ASP A 660 -57.22 -4.23 50.82
C ASP A 660 -57.87 -3.20 49.88
N GLU A 661 -58.77 -3.65 48.99
CA GLU A 661 -59.43 -2.82 47.98
C GLU A 661 -60.16 -1.61 48.58
N THR A 662 -60.56 -1.69 49.85
CA THR A 662 -61.27 -0.61 50.56
C THR A 662 -60.35 0.42 51.21
N ALA A 663 -59.03 0.17 51.26
CA ALA A 663 -58.08 0.99 52.00
C ALA A 663 -57.12 1.78 51.09
N ILE A 664 -57.19 3.11 51.13
CA ILE A 664 -56.22 3.99 50.45
C ILE A 664 -54.79 3.78 50.99
N LEU A 665 -54.65 3.45 52.28
CA LEU A 665 -53.39 3.08 52.92
C LEU A 665 -53.58 1.83 53.77
N ASP A 666 -52.94 0.73 53.38
CA ASP A 666 -52.93 -0.53 54.12
C ASP A 666 -51.54 -0.79 54.71
N LEU A 667 -51.48 -0.97 56.03
CA LEU A 667 -50.25 -1.16 56.79
C LEU A 667 -50.22 -2.59 57.33
N ASN A 668 -49.44 -3.47 56.72
CA ASN A 668 -49.29 -4.86 57.16
C ASN A 668 -47.94 -5.08 57.85
N SER A 669 -47.95 -5.47 59.12
CA SER A 669 -46.73 -5.83 59.83
C SER A 669 -46.98 -6.82 60.97
N ASN A 670 -46.16 -7.86 61.03
CA ASN A 670 -46.20 -8.87 62.12
C ASN A 670 -45.29 -8.51 63.31
N SER A 671 -44.58 -7.38 63.26
CA SER A 671 -43.55 -7.02 64.26
C SER A 671 -43.45 -5.53 64.59
N LYS A 672 -44.16 -4.65 63.87
CA LYS A 672 -44.14 -3.20 64.06
C LYS A 672 -45.57 -2.65 64.02
N GLY A 673 -45.82 -1.55 64.71
CA GLY A 673 -47.12 -0.86 64.69
C GLY A 673 -47.07 0.47 63.92
N PHE A 674 -48.23 1.10 63.73
CA PHE A 674 -48.34 2.46 63.20
C PHE A 674 -48.15 3.50 64.32
N LEU A 675 -47.25 4.47 64.11
CA LEU A 675 -47.04 5.57 65.05
C LEU A 675 -47.47 6.89 64.39
N PRO A 676 -48.67 7.43 64.68
CA PRO A 676 -49.08 8.73 64.14
C PRO A 676 -48.27 9.87 64.77
N PRO A 677 -48.34 11.10 64.21
CA PRO A 677 -47.68 12.26 64.77
C PRO A 677 -47.96 12.42 66.27
N ARG A 678 -46.90 12.43 67.08
CA ARG A 678 -46.97 12.59 68.54
C ARG A 678 -46.71 14.02 68.90
N MET A 679 -47.64 14.65 69.58
CA MET A 679 -47.55 16.06 69.92
C MET A 679 -48.27 16.34 71.23
N ASN A 680 -47.85 17.37 71.95
CA ASN A 680 -48.56 17.80 73.15
C ASN A 680 -49.85 18.54 72.78
N THR A 681 -50.69 18.83 73.77
CA THR A 681 -52.00 19.47 73.56
C THR A 681 -51.86 20.82 72.87
N TYR A 682 -50.84 21.59 73.24
CA TYR A 682 -50.58 22.90 72.64
C TYR A 682 -50.21 22.79 71.16
N GLN A 683 -49.32 21.87 70.82
CA GLN A 683 -48.93 21.60 69.43
C GLN A 683 -50.12 21.11 68.59
N MET A 684 -50.99 20.26 69.15
CA MET A 684 -52.17 19.73 68.47
C MET A 684 -53.19 20.83 68.10
N ILE A 685 -53.54 21.71 69.06
CA ILE A 685 -54.51 22.78 68.79
C ILE A 685 -53.93 23.91 67.93
N MET A 686 -52.60 23.99 67.82
CA MET A 686 -51.90 24.98 66.99
C MET A 686 -51.72 24.53 65.54
N ILE A 687 -52.13 23.32 65.16
CA ILE A 687 -52.18 22.92 63.75
C ILE A 687 -53.15 23.87 63.03
N PRO A 688 -52.68 24.73 62.10
CA PRO A 688 -53.57 25.62 61.37
C PRO A 688 -54.45 24.78 60.44
N THR A 689 -55.76 24.99 60.48
CA THR A 689 -56.74 24.34 59.60
C THR A 689 -56.57 22.81 59.50
N PRO A 690 -56.71 22.04 60.60
CA PRO A 690 -56.57 20.59 60.56
C PRO A 690 -57.67 19.98 59.67
N ALA A 691 -57.30 19.02 58.83
CA ALA A 691 -58.25 18.34 57.96
C ALA A 691 -59.15 17.40 58.78
N ALA A 692 -60.43 17.28 58.40
CA ALA A 692 -61.31 16.26 58.96
C ALA A 692 -60.72 14.87 58.70
N GLY A 693 -60.66 14.04 59.74
CA GLY A 693 -60.01 12.73 59.73
C GLY A 693 -58.54 12.73 60.17
N LEU A 694 -57.92 13.89 60.43
CA LEU A 694 -56.52 13.95 60.89
C LEU A 694 -56.36 13.26 62.25
N LEU A 695 -55.50 12.24 62.31
CA LEU A 695 -55.20 11.44 63.50
C LEU A 695 -53.84 11.82 64.08
N VAL A 696 -53.80 12.10 65.39
CA VAL A 696 -52.58 12.35 66.14
C VAL A 696 -52.61 11.61 67.47
N PHE A 697 -51.46 11.41 68.09
CA PHE A 697 -51.36 10.94 69.47
C PHE A 697 -50.96 12.12 70.36
N ASN A 698 -51.86 12.55 71.24
CA ASN A 698 -51.58 13.59 72.21
C ASN A 698 -50.74 13.03 73.36
N THR A 699 -49.52 13.53 73.52
CA THR A 699 -48.57 13.05 74.52
C THR A 699 -48.89 13.48 75.94
N ASP A 700 -49.62 14.58 76.15
CA ASP A 700 -49.98 15.04 77.49
C ASP A 700 -51.07 14.15 78.10
N SER A 701 -52.08 13.82 77.30
CA SER A 701 -53.18 12.94 77.71
C SER A 701 -52.90 11.46 77.45
N SER A 702 -51.78 11.13 76.79
CA SER A 702 -51.43 9.76 76.36
C SER A 702 -52.55 9.06 75.58
N ASP A 703 -53.18 9.79 74.64
CA ASP A 703 -54.39 9.34 73.96
C ASP A 703 -54.39 9.75 72.48
N PHE A 704 -55.07 8.97 71.65
CA PHE A 704 -55.29 9.30 70.25
C PHE A 704 -56.40 10.33 70.09
N TYR A 705 -56.20 11.30 69.22
CA TYR A 705 -57.18 12.31 68.86
C TYR A 705 -57.42 12.31 67.36
N GLY A 706 -58.70 12.28 66.96
CA GLY A 706 -59.14 12.55 65.60
C GLY A 706 -59.75 13.94 65.49
N PHE A 707 -59.43 14.69 64.45
CA PHE A 707 -60.14 15.93 64.13
C PHE A 707 -61.38 15.61 63.29
N ASN A 708 -62.58 15.97 63.73
CA ASN A 708 -63.81 15.62 63.02
C ASN A 708 -64.27 16.66 61.98
N GLY A 709 -63.44 17.67 61.69
CA GLY A 709 -63.78 18.83 60.86
C GLY A 709 -64.09 20.09 61.66
N ASN A 710 -64.50 19.94 62.93
CA ASN A 710 -64.83 21.06 63.81
C ASN A 710 -63.98 21.12 65.08
N LYS A 711 -63.65 19.97 65.68
CA LYS A 711 -62.87 19.89 66.93
C LYS A 711 -62.02 18.61 66.99
N TRP A 712 -61.00 18.64 67.84
CA TRP A 712 -60.25 17.45 68.24
C TRP A 712 -61.07 16.64 69.22
N ILE A 713 -61.16 15.33 68.98
CA ILE A 713 -61.92 14.39 69.81
C ILE A 713 -61.00 13.23 70.18
N SER A 714 -60.94 12.90 71.46
CA SER A 714 -60.28 11.67 71.94
C SER A 714 -61.02 10.46 71.38
N ILE A 715 -60.27 9.52 70.79
CA ILE A 715 -60.83 8.30 70.20
C ILE A 715 -60.52 7.04 71.02
N TRP A 716 -59.77 7.17 72.12
CA TRP A 716 -59.37 6.03 72.96
C TRP A 716 -59.74 6.17 74.44
N ASN A 717 -60.60 7.12 74.83
CA ASN A 717 -61.22 7.12 76.15
C ASN A 717 -62.23 5.96 76.27
N ILE A 718 -61.71 4.74 76.47
CA ILE A 718 -62.42 3.57 76.97
C ILE A 718 -62.55 3.72 78.49
N GLY A 719 -63.21 4.81 78.90
CA GLY A 719 -63.47 5.20 80.29
C GLY A 719 -64.96 5.36 80.61
N ASP A 720 -65.85 5.30 79.62
CA ASP A 720 -67.28 5.20 79.87
C ASP A 720 -67.65 3.72 80.05
N THR A 721 -67.72 3.33 81.32
CA THR A 721 -68.43 2.13 81.75
C THR A 721 -69.85 2.24 81.21
N ILE A 722 -70.14 1.54 80.11
CA ILE A 722 -71.50 1.28 79.65
C ILE A 722 -72.15 0.50 80.79
N ILE A 723 -72.88 1.19 81.67
CA ILE A 723 -73.87 0.53 82.50
C ILE A 723 -74.96 0.14 81.49
N PRO A 724 -75.17 -1.15 81.18
CA PRO A 724 -76.25 -1.53 80.28
C PRO A 724 -77.54 -0.95 80.86
N PHE A 725 -78.28 -0.17 80.05
CA PHE A 725 -79.58 0.35 80.44
C PHE A 725 -80.43 -0.83 80.92
N LEU A 726 -80.67 -0.90 82.22
CA LEU A 726 -81.41 -1.97 82.87
C LEU A 726 -82.85 -1.48 83.06
N CYS A 727 -83.79 -2.11 82.33
CA CYS A 727 -85.20 -1.79 82.42
C CYS A 727 -85.73 -1.99 83.86
N GLY A 728 -86.65 -1.16 84.34
CA GLY A 728 -87.16 -1.27 85.72
C GLY A 728 -86.31 -0.57 86.78
N VAL A 729 -85.05 -0.26 86.49
CA VAL A 729 -84.09 0.39 87.42
C VAL A 729 -83.62 1.74 86.90
N SER A 730 -83.48 1.87 85.59
CA SER A 730 -83.02 3.09 84.93
C SER A 730 -84.22 3.98 84.56
N SER A 731 -84.12 5.28 84.83
CA SER A 731 -85.06 6.27 84.27
C SER A 731 -84.54 6.78 82.92
N ILE A 732 -85.44 7.25 82.07
CA ILE A 732 -85.15 7.83 80.76
C ILE A 732 -85.60 9.30 80.75
N THR A 733 -84.77 10.16 80.18
CA THR A 733 -85.06 11.60 80.05
C THR A 733 -85.38 11.94 78.60
N ASP A 734 -86.46 12.70 78.35
CA ASP A 734 -86.81 13.20 77.01
C ASP A 734 -86.07 14.50 76.63
N GLY A 735 -86.34 15.02 75.43
CA GLY A 735 -85.74 16.26 74.91
C GLY A 735 -86.10 17.54 75.71
N ASP A 736 -87.12 17.48 76.57
CA ASP A 736 -87.59 18.59 77.41
C ASP A 736 -87.09 18.47 78.87
N ASN A 737 -86.19 17.52 79.16
CA ASN A 737 -85.70 17.17 80.50
C ASN A 737 -86.77 16.60 81.45
N ASN A 738 -87.88 16.05 80.93
CA ASN A 738 -88.78 15.26 81.76
C ASN A 738 -88.17 13.87 81.99
N ASN A 739 -88.19 13.38 83.23
CA ASN A 739 -87.65 12.08 83.58
C ASN A 739 -88.77 11.07 83.82
N TYR A 740 -88.72 9.94 83.14
CA TYR A 740 -89.71 8.87 83.19
C TYR A 740 -89.07 7.62 83.79
N ASN A 741 -89.76 7.00 84.74
CA ASN A 741 -89.39 5.67 85.19
C ASN A 741 -89.69 4.66 84.09
N THR A 742 -88.95 3.55 84.10
CA THR A 742 -89.19 2.45 83.16
C THR A 742 -89.54 1.21 83.91
N VAL A 743 -90.26 0.31 83.25
CA VAL A 743 -90.74 -0.93 83.83
C VAL A 743 -90.66 -2.07 82.83
N GLU A 744 -90.16 -3.22 83.29
CA GLU A 744 -90.08 -4.43 82.50
C GLU A 744 -91.35 -5.25 82.72
N ILE A 745 -92.14 -5.45 81.66
CA ILE A 745 -93.38 -6.23 81.70
C ILE A 745 -93.28 -7.31 80.63
N GLY A 746 -93.19 -8.57 81.06
CA GLY A 746 -92.88 -9.69 80.17
C GLY A 746 -91.47 -9.56 79.59
N SER A 747 -91.36 -9.53 78.27
CA SER A 747 -90.10 -9.30 77.56
C SER A 747 -89.98 -7.86 77.02
N GLN A 748 -90.88 -6.96 77.41
CA GLN A 748 -90.96 -5.61 76.88
C GLN A 748 -90.60 -4.58 77.96
N CYS A 749 -89.83 -3.56 77.57
CA CYS A 749 -89.47 -2.45 78.44
C CYS A 749 -90.31 -1.22 78.13
N TRP A 750 -91.18 -0.82 79.06
CA TRP A 750 -92.16 0.25 78.90
C TRP A 750 -91.80 1.47 79.75
N MET A 751 -92.17 2.67 79.30
CA MET A 751 -92.25 3.82 80.20
C MET A 751 -93.38 3.62 81.22
N ALA A 752 -93.14 4.02 82.48
CA ALA A 752 -94.09 3.93 83.60
C ALA A 752 -94.98 5.19 83.75
N GLU A 753 -94.65 6.30 83.11
CA GLU A 753 -95.49 7.50 83.02
C GLU A 753 -95.79 7.91 81.58
N ASN A 754 -96.87 8.67 81.39
CA ASN A 754 -97.28 9.17 80.07
C ASN A 754 -96.31 10.26 79.60
N LEU A 755 -95.94 10.24 78.33
CA LEU A 755 -95.00 11.19 77.75
C LEU A 755 -95.53 12.63 77.81
N ASN A 756 -94.67 13.57 78.20
CA ASN A 756 -94.95 14.99 78.38
C ASN A 756 -93.98 15.90 77.60
N THR A 757 -93.54 15.46 76.42
CA THR A 757 -92.65 16.23 75.54
C THR A 757 -93.43 17.22 74.65
N GLY A 758 -92.85 18.35 74.33
CA GLY A 758 -93.41 19.37 73.45
C GLY A 758 -94.07 20.56 74.17
N ILE A 759 -94.41 21.58 73.38
CA ILE A 759 -95.01 22.84 73.81
C ILE A 759 -96.53 22.68 73.94
N MET A 760 -97.09 23.20 75.03
CA MET A 760 -98.53 23.18 75.24
C MET A 760 -99.26 24.13 74.29
N ILE A 761 -100.30 23.60 73.63
CA ILE A 761 -101.29 24.38 72.88
C ILE A 761 -102.69 24.20 73.50
N ASN A 762 -103.58 25.16 73.26
CA ASN A 762 -104.94 25.14 73.80
C ASN A 762 -105.94 24.54 72.80
N SER A 763 -106.79 23.61 73.25
CA SER A 763 -107.97 23.16 72.49
C SER A 763 -108.97 24.32 72.40
N PRO A 764 -109.61 24.59 71.23
CA PRO A 764 -109.80 23.70 70.08
C PRO A 764 -108.73 23.78 68.97
N GLY A 765 -107.56 24.40 69.19
CA GLY A 765 -106.44 24.36 68.23
C GLY A 765 -106.07 22.92 67.85
N ASN A 766 -105.54 22.74 66.63
CA ASN A 766 -104.96 21.46 66.18
C ASN A 766 -103.43 21.54 66.25
N GLN A 767 -102.78 20.39 66.40
CA GLN A 767 -101.32 20.28 66.33
C GLN A 767 -100.89 20.34 64.86
N THR A 768 -99.75 20.94 64.57
CA THR A 768 -99.30 21.28 63.20
C THR A 768 -97.89 20.81 62.89
N ASN A 769 -97.64 20.42 61.64
CA ASN A 769 -96.31 20.00 61.19
C ASN A 769 -95.39 21.22 61.02
N ASN A 770 -94.69 21.59 62.09
CA ASN A 770 -93.86 22.80 62.16
C ASN A 770 -92.49 22.56 62.83
N ASP A 771 -92.02 21.31 62.85
CA ASP A 771 -90.78 20.85 63.52
C ASP A 771 -90.74 21.09 65.05
N THR A 772 -91.85 21.51 65.66
CA THR A 772 -92.01 21.71 67.10
C THR A 772 -93.05 20.74 67.62
N ILE A 773 -92.69 19.91 68.59
CA ILE A 773 -93.66 18.96 69.17
C ILE A 773 -94.72 19.75 69.93
N GLU A 774 -96.00 19.52 69.64
CA GLU A 774 -97.13 20.20 70.30
C GLU A 774 -97.97 19.23 71.13
N LYS A 775 -98.48 19.65 72.30
CA LYS A 775 -99.29 18.83 73.21
C LYS A 775 -100.51 19.57 73.74
N TYR A 776 -101.58 18.85 74.10
CA TYR A 776 -102.65 19.41 74.93
C TYR A 776 -102.47 18.96 76.38
N CYS A 777 -102.67 19.90 77.31
CA CYS A 777 -102.93 19.57 78.70
C CYS A 777 -104.43 19.60 78.95
N TYR A 778 -104.93 18.67 79.77
CA TYR A 778 -106.37 18.55 80.01
C TYR A 778 -106.97 19.89 80.47
N ASN A 779 -108.13 20.26 79.92
CA ASN A 779 -108.82 21.54 80.17
C ASN A 779 -107.99 22.80 79.87
N ASN A 780 -106.90 22.70 79.10
CA ASN A 780 -105.94 23.79 78.90
C ASN A 780 -105.26 24.25 80.21
N GLU A 781 -105.14 23.36 81.20
CA GLU A 781 -104.43 23.62 82.45
C GLU A 781 -103.03 22.99 82.43
N PRO A 782 -101.94 23.78 82.48
CA PRO A 782 -100.57 23.26 82.39
C PRO A 782 -100.24 22.17 83.41
N ASP A 783 -100.71 22.32 84.65
CA ASP A 783 -100.48 21.37 85.74
C ASP A 783 -101.04 19.97 85.43
N SER A 784 -102.06 19.89 84.56
CA SER A 784 -102.61 18.61 84.13
C SER A 784 -101.62 17.79 83.32
N CYS A 785 -100.73 18.41 82.53
CA CYS A 785 -99.68 17.70 81.81
C CYS A 785 -98.61 17.14 82.74
N THR A 786 -98.29 17.85 83.82
CA THR A 786 -97.33 17.38 84.83
C THR A 786 -97.85 16.16 85.59
N ILE A 787 -99.17 16.09 85.82
CA ILE A 787 -99.79 14.98 86.55
C ILE A 787 -100.11 13.79 85.62
N TYR A 788 -100.67 14.06 84.45
CA TYR A 788 -101.28 13.04 83.59
C TYR A 788 -100.56 12.79 82.26
N GLY A 789 -99.51 13.56 81.96
CA GLY A 789 -98.84 13.57 80.66
C GLY A 789 -99.58 14.39 79.60
N GLY A 790 -98.94 14.55 78.45
CA GLY A 790 -99.52 15.25 77.30
C GLY A 790 -100.54 14.39 76.56
N LEU A 791 -101.57 15.05 76.00
CA LEU A 791 -102.48 14.45 75.03
C LEU A 791 -102.09 14.93 73.63
N TYR A 792 -101.96 14.00 72.69
CA TYR A 792 -101.43 14.27 71.36
C TYR A 792 -102.33 13.73 70.26
N GLN A 793 -102.33 14.39 69.09
CA GLN A 793 -102.91 13.88 67.85
C GLN A 793 -101.98 12.83 67.25
N TRP A 794 -102.55 11.88 66.51
CA TRP A 794 -101.78 10.74 66.03
C TRP A 794 -100.67 11.14 65.05
N ASP A 795 -100.92 12.08 64.13
CA ASP A 795 -99.89 12.49 63.17
C ASP A 795 -98.73 13.23 63.86
N GLU A 796 -99.01 13.92 64.98
CA GLU A 796 -98.01 14.61 65.80
C GLU A 796 -97.08 13.63 66.52
N ILE A 797 -97.63 12.61 67.18
CA ILE A 797 -96.80 11.62 67.90
C ILE A 797 -95.92 10.85 66.91
N MET A 798 -96.44 10.59 65.72
CA MET A 798 -95.72 9.89 64.67
C MET A 798 -94.74 10.82 63.94
N GLN A 799 -94.65 12.12 64.29
CA GLN A 799 -93.82 13.10 63.56
C GLN A 799 -94.09 13.05 62.04
N TYR A 800 -95.37 12.90 61.68
CA TYR A 800 -95.90 12.89 60.32
C TYR A 800 -95.36 11.78 59.40
N ILE A 801 -94.75 10.73 59.96
CA ILE A 801 -94.40 9.50 59.24
C ILE A 801 -95.42 8.39 59.50
N THR A 802 -95.56 7.46 58.56
CA THR A 802 -96.60 6.41 58.61
C THR A 802 -96.05 5.01 58.89
N THR A 803 -94.75 4.88 59.11
CA THR A 803 -94.09 3.60 59.39
C THR A 803 -94.41 3.15 60.81
N GLU A 804 -95.00 1.97 60.96
CA GLU A 804 -95.29 1.35 62.25
C GLU A 804 -94.00 1.12 63.06
N GLY A 805 -94.07 1.25 64.38
CA GLY A 805 -92.93 1.05 65.27
C GLY A 805 -91.84 2.12 65.16
N THR A 806 -92.15 3.30 64.60
CA THR A 806 -91.17 4.37 64.48
C THR A 806 -90.86 5.05 65.83
N PRO A 807 -89.65 5.62 66.01
CA PRO A 807 -89.32 6.44 67.18
C PRO A 807 -90.36 7.54 67.47
N GLY A 808 -90.88 8.20 66.44
CA GLY A 808 -91.87 9.28 66.60
C GLY A 808 -91.36 10.35 67.58
N ILE A 809 -92.21 10.74 68.54
CA ILE A 809 -91.85 11.68 69.62
C ILE A 809 -91.14 11.02 70.82
N CYS A 810 -90.81 9.72 70.76
CA CYS A 810 -90.12 9.03 71.85
C CYS A 810 -88.62 9.42 71.91
N PRO A 811 -87.99 9.34 73.10
CA PRO A 811 -86.55 9.58 73.26
C PRO A 811 -85.69 8.63 72.40
N PRO A 812 -84.44 8.99 72.05
CA PRO A 812 -83.55 8.11 71.29
C PRO A 812 -83.38 6.72 71.93
N GLY A 813 -83.55 5.66 71.12
CA GLY A 813 -83.52 4.26 71.57
C GLY A 813 -84.86 3.72 72.09
N TRP A 814 -85.94 4.48 71.91
CA TRP A 814 -87.32 4.13 72.23
C TRP A 814 -88.25 4.43 71.05
N HIS A 815 -89.32 3.66 70.90
CA HIS A 815 -90.30 3.82 69.84
C HIS A 815 -91.76 3.82 70.32
N LEU A 816 -92.64 4.28 69.41
CA LEU A 816 -94.07 4.24 69.63
C LEU A 816 -94.60 2.82 69.45
N PRO A 817 -95.29 2.26 70.45
CA PRO A 817 -95.74 0.87 70.44
C PRO A 817 -96.72 0.60 69.31
N SER A 818 -96.43 -0.44 68.54
CA SER A 818 -97.37 -1.03 67.61
C SER A 818 -98.53 -1.69 68.35
N ASP A 819 -99.62 -1.92 67.64
CA ASP A 819 -100.80 -2.63 68.14
C ASP A 819 -100.43 -4.06 68.55
N ALA A 820 -99.50 -4.71 67.83
CA ALA A 820 -98.97 -6.01 68.20
C ALA A 820 -98.22 -5.97 69.54
N GLU A 821 -97.47 -4.91 69.82
CA GLU A 821 -96.76 -4.74 71.10
C GLU A 821 -97.71 -4.45 72.25
N TRP A 822 -98.75 -3.64 72.04
CA TRP A 822 -99.86 -3.49 72.99
C TRP A 822 -100.55 -4.82 73.27
N CYS A 823 -100.73 -5.66 72.24
CA CYS A 823 -101.31 -6.99 72.40
C CYS A 823 -100.42 -7.95 73.21
N THR A 824 -99.10 -7.87 73.07
CA THR A 824 -98.15 -8.63 73.90
C THR A 824 -98.26 -8.19 75.37
N LEU A 825 -98.25 -6.87 75.63
CA LEU A 825 -98.42 -6.33 76.98
C LEU A 825 -99.73 -6.78 77.61
N LEU A 826 -100.86 -6.56 76.92
CA LEU A 826 -102.18 -6.87 77.46
C LEU A 826 -102.39 -8.35 77.72
N ASN A 827 -101.84 -9.26 76.89
CA ASN A 827 -101.88 -10.69 77.17
C ASN A 827 -101.01 -11.10 78.36
N TYR A 828 -99.90 -10.41 78.61
CA TYR A 828 -99.01 -10.72 79.73
C TYR A 828 -99.59 -10.33 81.09
N VAL A 829 -100.29 -9.20 81.13
CA VAL A 829 -100.89 -8.66 82.36
C VAL A 829 -102.32 -9.15 82.60
N ASP A 830 -102.82 -10.07 81.77
CA ASP A 830 -104.13 -10.70 81.95
C ASP A 830 -103.98 -12.04 82.69
N ALA A 831 -104.93 -12.37 83.56
CA ALA A 831 -105.03 -13.70 84.14
C ALA A 831 -105.50 -14.77 83.13
N GLY A 832 -106.02 -14.35 81.97
CA GLY A 832 -106.46 -15.20 80.86
C GLY A 832 -105.56 -15.09 79.62
N THR A 833 -105.87 -15.88 78.58
CA THR A 833 -105.30 -15.68 77.24
C THR A 833 -106.41 -15.27 76.28
N PHE A 834 -106.19 -14.21 75.50
CA PHE A 834 -107.17 -13.72 74.53
C PHE A 834 -106.52 -13.42 73.17
N LEU A 835 -107.31 -13.55 72.10
CA LEU A 835 -106.85 -13.18 70.77
C LEU A 835 -107.02 -11.67 70.57
N CYS A 836 -105.91 -10.96 70.47
CA CYS A 836 -105.87 -9.53 70.26
C CYS A 836 -106.08 -9.16 68.77
N ASN A 837 -107.12 -9.72 68.14
CA ASN A 837 -107.48 -9.48 66.73
C ASN A 837 -108.91 -8.95 66.55
N THR A 838 -109.64 -8.70 67.65
CA THR A 838 -110.99 -8.13 67.65
C THR A 838 -111.02 -6.71 68.23
N THR A 839 -112.04 -5.93 67.86
CA THR A 839 -112.36 -4.64 68.50
C THR A 839 -113.34 -4.86 69.65
N GLY A 840 -113.09 -4.29 70.82
CA GLY A 840 -113.93 -4.47 72.00
C GLY A 840 -113.13 -4.53 73.30
N LEU A 841 -113.78 -5.02 74.36
CA LEU A 841 -113.12 -5.30 75.63
C LEU A 841 -112.26 -6.57 75.48
N LEU A 842 -111.01 -6.48 75.92
CA LEU A 842 -109.97 -7.50 75.84
C LEU A 842 -109.58 -7.99 77.23
N GLY A 843 -109.26 -9.28 77.34
CA GLY A 843 -108.82 -9.92 78.59
C GLY A 843 -109.94 -10.17 79.59
N ILE A 844 -109.58 -10.46 80.83
CA ILE A 844 -110.45 -10.53 82.00
C ILE A 844 -110.15 -9.34 82.93
N ASP A 845 -108.87 -9.08 83.20
CA ASP A 845 -108.38 -8.10 84.18
C ASP A 845 -107.15 -7.30 83.70
N CYS A 846 -106.72 -7.46 82.45
CA CYS A 846 -105.56 -6.75 81.89
C CYS A 846 -105.66 -5.22 81.98
N GLY A 847 -106.86 -4.66 81.89
CA GLY A 847 -107.08 -3.23 82.05
C GLY A 847 -106.94 -2.80 83.51
N LEU A 848 -107.45 -3.58 84.46
CA LEU A 848 -107.31 -3.34 85.89
C LEU A 848 -105.84 -3.39 86.33
N ASN A 849 -105.06 -4.33 85.79
CA ASN A 849 -103.66 -4.55 86.15
C ASN A 849 -102.69 -3.48 85.63
N LEU A 850 -103.10 -2.67 84.64
CA LEU A 850 -102.30 -1.53 84.14
C LEU A 850 -102.66 -0.19 84.78
N LYS A 851 -103.84 -0.08 85.42
CA LYS A 851 -104.29 1.15 86.10
C LYS A 851 -103.42 1.44 87.31
N SER A 852 -103.07 2.71 87.51
CA SER A 852 -102.36 3.17 88.70
C SER A 852 -103.10 2.82 89.99
N ALA A 853 -102.36 2.51 91.06
CA ALA A 853 -102.93 2.12 92.36
C ALA A 853 -103.74 3.23 93.07
N SER A 854 -103.71 4.46 92.54
CA SER A 854 -104.50 5.59 93.00
C SER A 854 -104.98 6.44 91.83
N GLY A 855 -106.00 7.28 92.05
CA GLY A 855 -106.54 8.21 91.05
C GLY A 855 -107.80 7.72 90.31
N TRP A 856 -108.11 6.42 90.38
CA TRP A 856 -109.34 5.84 89.81
C TRP A 856 -110.48 5.81 90.85
N PRO A 857 -111.71 6.26 90.51
CA PRO A 857 -112.82 6.40 91.45
C PRO A 857 -113.53 5.09 91.80
N VAL A 858 -113.37 4.03 91.00
CA VAL A 858 -113.95 2.69 91.24
C VAL A 858 -112.99 1.60 90.73
N GLY A 859 -113.10 0.39 91.29
CA GLY A 859 -112.11 -0.68 91.16
C GLY A 859 -110.97 -0.48 92.17
N SER A 860 -110.40 -1.56 92.69
CA SER A 860 -109.23 -1.49 93.58
C SER A 860 -107.96 -1.86 92.81
N PRO A 861 -107.52 -1.07 91.80
CA PRO A 861 -106.31 -1.37 91.06
C PRO A 861 -105.10 -1.36 92.01
N THR A 862 -104.24 -2.36 91.89
CA THR A 862 -103.03 -2.49 92.70
C THR A 862 -101.74 -2.19 91.91
N ASP A 863 -101.85 -1.91 90.61
CA ASP A 863 -100.74 -1.69 89.67
C ASP A 863 -99.58 -2.69 89.87
N PRO A 864 -99.85 -4.01 89.83
CA PRO A 864 -98.87 -5.02 90.19
C PRO A 864 -97.63 -5.03 89.27
N TYR A 865 -97.74 -4.41 88.09
CA TYR A 865 -96.68 -4.37 87.09
C TYR A 865 -96.00 -3.00 86.97
N GLY A 866 -96.38 -2.00 87.77
CA GLY A 866 -95.74 -0.67 87.75
C GLY A 866 -95.91 0.10 86.43
N PHE A 867 -96.99 -0.17 85.67
CA PHE A 867 -97.30 0.58 84.46
C PHE A 867 -97.96 1.93 84.78
N THR A 868 -98.62 2.05 85.93
CA THR A 868 -99.06 3.33 86.50
C THR A 868 -99.89 4.19 85.54
N ALA A 869 -100.87 3.59 84.86
CA ALA A 869 -101.78 4.35 83.99
C ALA A 869 -102.79 5.17 84.83
N LEU A 870 -102.54 6.48 84.92
CA LEU A 870 -103.47 7.45 85.52
C LEU A 870 -104.62 7.78 84.56
N PRO A 871 -105.84 8.09 85.06
CA PRO A 871 -107.00 8.42 84.24
C PRO A 871 -106.91 9.85 83.66
N SER A 872 -106.03 10.03 82.67
CA SER A 872 -105.67 11.30 82.04
C SER A 872 -106.78 11.99 81.25
N GLY A 873 -107.92 11.32 81.09
CA GLY A 873 -108.97 11.76 80.17
C GLY A 873 -108.50 11.72 78.73
N LYS A 874 -109.29 12.35 77.86
CA LYS A 874 -109.05 12.41 76.42
C LYS A 874 -109.62 13.67 75.79
N ARG A 875 -109.12 14.03 74.61
CA ARG A 875 -109.65 15.14 73.81
C ARG A 875 -110.31 14.60 72.54
N ILE A 876 -111.64 14.64 72.48
CA ILE A 876 -112.42 14.26 71.30
C ILE A 876 -113.18 15.51 70.85
N GLY A 877 -112.46 16.45 70.23
CA GLY A 877 -112.91 17.82 69.97
C GLY A 877 -113.01 18.70 71.23
N VAL A 878 -113.49 18.13 72.35
CA VAL A 878 -113.49 18.71 73.70
C VAL A 878 -112.82 17.74 74.69
N PHE A 879 -112.33 18.27 75.81
CA PHE A 879 -111.79 17.45 76.90
C PHE A 879 -112.92 16.71 77.62
N THR A 880 -112.72 15.41 77.86
CA THR A 880 -113.70 14.57 78.52
C THR A 880 -113.04 13.45 79.32
N SER A 881 -113.78 12.88 80.26
CA SER A 881 -113.42 11.66 81.00
C SER A 881 -112.17 11.73 81.90
N LEU A 882 -111.72 12.92 82.32
CA LEU A 882 -110.68 13.02 83.37
C LEU A 882 -111.13 12.31 84.64
N GLY A 883 -110.23 11.54 85.24
CA GLY A 883 -110.55 10.71 86.40
C GLY A 883 -111.36 9.46 86.07
N GLN A 884 -111.82 9.27 84.82
CA GLN A 884 -112.70 8.14 84.45
C GLN A 884 -112.11 7.22 83.39
N SER A 885 -111.20 7.70 82.55
CA SER A 885 -110.60 6.91 81.46
C SER A 885 -109.24 7.49 81.06
N THR A 886 -108.39 6.64 80.50
CA THR A 886 -107.15 7.02 79.81
C THR A 886 -107.03 6.24 78.52
N ALA A 887 -106.61 6.92 77.46
CA ALA A 887 -106.45 6.34 76.15
C ALA A 887 -105.01 6.49 75.69
N PHE A 888 -104.47 5.43 75.08
CA PHE A 888 -103.12 5.35 74.57
C PHE A 888 -103.10 5.11 73.08
N TRP A 889 -102.28 5.86 72.37
CA TRP A 889 -102.07 5.63 70.96
C TRP A 889 -101.22 4.38 70.68
N SER A 890 -101.55 3.73 69.56
CA SER A 890 -100.67 2.79 68.87
C SER A 890 -100.10 3.44 67.61
N SER A 891 -98.88 3.09 67.23
CA SER A 891 -98.26 3.48 65.95
C SER A 891 -98.90 2.77 64.73
N THR A 892 -99.78 1.80 64.94
CA THR A 892 -100.46 1.07 63.87
C THR A 892 -101.59 1.88 63.24
N VAL A 893 -101.45 2.17 61.95
CA VAL A 893 -102.48 2.81 61.13
C VAL A 893 -103.61 1.82 60.81
N TYR A 894 -104.87 2.24 60.96
CA TYR A 894 -106.02 1.49 60.42
C TYR A 894 -106.34 1.92 59.00
N ASN A 895 -106.42 3.23 58.76
CA ASN A 895 -106.54 3.83 57.42
C ASN A 895 -106.11 5.31 57.45
N ALA A 896 -106.29 6.03 56.34
CA ALA A 896 -105.88 7.43 56.19
C ALA A 896 -106.40 8.38 57.29
N GLN A 897 -107.57 8.09 57.90
CA GLN A 897 -108.19 8.96 58.91
C GLN A 897 -108.14 8.41 60.34
N LYS A 898 -107.83 7.12 60.52
CA LYS A 898 -107.96 6.43 61.79
C LYS A 898 -106.75 5.58 62.14
N ALA A 899 -106.43 5.54 63.43
CA ALA A 899 -105.39 4.70 64.01
C ALA A 899 -105.93 3.89 65.20
N TRP A 900 -105.19 2.85 65.58
CA TRP A 900 -105.52 2.01 66.72
C TRP A 900 -105.19 2.70 68.04
N TYR A 901 -106.00 2.44 69.05
CA TYR A 901 -105.77 2.93 70.41
C TYR A 901 -106.30 1.92 71.44
N ILE A 902 -105.74 1.99 72.64
CA ILE A 902 -106.17 1.22 73.81
C ILE A 902 -106.74 2.18 74.84
N ASP A 903 -107.92 1.89 75.40
CA ASP A 903 -108.58 2.69 76.44
C ASP A 903 -108.75 1.85 77.70
N LEU A 904 -108.31 2.40 78.82
CA LEU A 904 -108.62 1.90 80.14
C LEU A 904 -109.71 2.80 80.71
N ASN A 905 -110.82 2.23 81.17
CA ASN A 905 -111.93 3.01 81.73
C ASN A 905 -112.29 2.51 83.13
N MET A 906 -112.96 3.35 83.90
CA MET A 906 -113.24 3.08 85.31
C MET A 906 -114.19 1.89 85.53
N TRP A 907 -115.09 1.58 84.58
CA TRP A 907 -116.16 0.59 84.78
C TRP A 907 -115.75 -0.84 84.47
N GLU A 908 -114.68 -1.02 83.69
CA GLU A 908 -114.27 -2.32 83.15
C GLU A 908 -112.89 -2.70 83.67
N ASP A 909 -112.72 -3.97 84.06
CA ASP A 909 -111.41 -4.54 84.41
C ASP A 909 -110.62 -4.95 83.14
N GLN A 910 -111.30 -5.00 82.00
CA GLN A 910 -110.76 -5.28 80.67
C GLN A 910 -110.20 -4.01 80.01
N ALA A 911 -109.23 -4.16 79.10
CA ALA A 911 -108.76 -3.07 78.25
C ALA A 911 -109.63 -2.97 76.98
N TYR A 912 -110.04 -1.76 76.59
CA TYR A 912 -110.87 -1.56 75.39
C TYR A 912 -110.01 -1.19 74.19
N ARG A 913 -110.00 -2.03 73.16
CA ARG A 913 -109.25 -1.81 71.91
C ARG A 913 -110.16 -1.42 70.77
N ASN A 914 -109.91 -0.29 70.12
CA ASN A 914 -110.68 0.15 68.95
C ASN A 914 -109.85 1.07 68.02
N LYS A 915 -110.43 1.45 66.88
CA LYS A 915 -109.88 2.46 65.96
C LYS A 915 -110.62 3.78 66.10
N THR A 916 -109.89 4.89 66.12
CA THR A 916 -110.49 6.24 66.23
C THR A 916 -109.85 7.23 65.27
N TYR A 917 -110.42 8.44 65.16
CA TYR A 917 -109.88 9.50 64.31
C TYR A 917 -108.55 10.04 64.85
N LYS A 918 -107.56 10.20 63.95
CA LYS A 918 -106.21 10.70 64.26
C LYS A 918 -106.19 12.10 64.91
N VAL A 919 -107.25 12.89 64.73
CA VAL A 919 -107.41 14.24 65.30
C VAL A 919 -107.75 14.26 66.80
N ASN A 920 -108.03 13.11 67.41
CA ASN A 920 -108.27 13.01 68.84
C ASN A 920 -106.95 13.14 69.62
N GLY A 921 -107.01 13.67 70.84
CA GLY A 921 -105.85 13.81 71.73
C GLY A 921 -105.84 12.69 72.77
N TYR A 922 -104.88 11.77 72.66
CA TYR A 922 -104.66 10.67 73.60
C TYR A 922 -103.21 10.66 74.10
N SER A 923 -102.99 9.93 75.19
CA SER A 923 -101.68 9.80 75.84
C SER A 923 -100.75 8.88 75.06
N VAL A 924 -99.45 8.97 75.33
CA VAL A 924 -98.41 8.15 74.71
C VAL A 924 -97.57 7.46 75.78
N ARG A 925 -97.21 6.21 75.50
CA ARG A 925 -96.24 5.41 76.23
C ARG A 925 -95.25 4.84 75.23
N CYS A 926 -93.96 5.04 75.47
CA CYS A 926 -92.92 4.49 74.59
C CYS A 926 -92.43 3.13 75.11
N ILE A 927 -91.94 2.32 74.19
CA ILE A 927 -91.30 1.02 74.43
C ILE A 927 -89.84 1.07 73.91
N LYS A 928 -88.92 0.31 74.50
CA LYS A 928 -87.50 0.31 74.13
C LYS A 928 -87.21 -0.61 72.91
N ASP A 929 -86.30 -0.17 72.04
CA ASP A 929 -85.81 -0.92 70.85
C ASP A 929 -85.09 -2.24 71.19
#